data_AF-A0A1Q4YXM1-F1
#
_entry.id   AF-A0A1Q4YXM1-F1
#
_cell.length_a   1.000
_cell.length_b   1.000
_cell.length_c   1.000
_cell.angle_alpha   90.00
_cell.angle_beta   90.00
_cell.angle_gamma   90.00
#
_symmetry.space_group_name_H-M   'P 1'
#
loop_
_entity.id
_entity.type
_entity.pdbx_description
1 polymer ?
#
loop_
_entity_poly.entity_id
_entity_poly.type
_entity_poly.pdbx_seq_one_letter_code
_entity_poly.pdbx_strand_id
1 'polypeptide(L)'
;MPENQRPEYDAERTKAMEPVRPSGTAAERTSKLTAGEAEWPQEEPDAEPDASATVRDVTPPSAAGDNADAPPSVSHNVTQQHPTRNAQQNPPRGADATQAITPPGERTRAHASPAERTQVIATPPGGFGRPQPQPSPSEATTVFATPVSAPEPEATVYGPVMVDGDPEADDADARRKRLRKGGLIAAAVLGVLVVLYGLDLVISGGNVPRGVTVAGVDVGGMSHPEAEQKLHDEIGPRLAAPVKARAGDVETTVDPKAAGLELDWTATLDRAGSQPLSPITRITSFFTTREVGFSTRSDEGKLAAALEALRAQTDHEPTEGTIRFEGATPVAVDPRQGQKLDVTGAAQSLLADWADGGTVELPVATTPVKTTKEGVQKALAEVAKPATAAPLIIQGEGKDATLTPEMLATVLVFEPADDGGLTAKVDNAKLVEHAGPQLKDTEKEGKDAQIVFEGGRPVVKESVDGRGIDWEKSLTTVLDVLKRDNERAIKAEYKHTPAKVTTEQANKMGIKEVIGEFQTGGFVAASGTNIRVVAEKVNGAIVKPGETFSLNGYTGPRGLAQGYVEAGIIENGVPGKAVGGGISQFATTLYNAAYHAGMKDAGHKEHSYWISRYPKGREATVFMDGAGNSLIDIKFTNPDDTGVAIQTIWTPSSIKIVLWGTKNYDVTGSTSAEFNHTEPQERKVDKPDCQPSPGARGFSVTDTRTITDRRTGQTRQESRTVRYDPQFKIVCEPPPPPPGG
;
A
#
# COMPACT_ATOMS: atom_id res chain seq x y z
N MET A 1 -43.93 -55.95 -11.49
CA MET A 1 -43.73 -56.46 -10.12
C MET A 1 -42.61 -57.48 -10.13
N PRO A 2 -41.76 -57.57 -9.09
CA PRO A 2 -41.80 -56.85 -7.81
C PRO A 2 -40.87 -55.60 -7.87
N GLU A 3 -41.15 -54.43 -7.32
CA GLU A 3 -41.79 -53.97 -6.08
C GLU A 3 -40.89 -54.02 -4.83
N ASN A 4 -40.59 -52.80 -4.36
CA ASN A 4 -40.18 -52.34 -3.03
C ASN A 4 -38.79 -52.70 -2.47
N GLN A 5 -37.95 -51.67 -2.26
CA GLN A 5 -37.92 -50.90 -1.00
C GLN A 5 -37.04 -49.64 -1.12
N ARG A 6 -37.59 -48.48 -0.69
CA ARG A 6 -36.83 -47.28 -0.29
C ARG A 6 -36.31 -47.45 1.14
N PRO A 7 -35.25 -46.71 1.52
CA PRO A 7 -35.42 -45.62 2.49
C PRO A 7 -34.70 -44.35 2.01
N GLU A 8 -35.35 -43.18 1.99
CA GLU A 8 -35.48 -42.19 3.07
C GLU A 8 -34.26 -41.25 3.17
N TYR A 9 -34.59 -39.95 3.17
CA TYR A 9 -33.72 -38.78 3.06
C TYR A 9 -32.84 -38.62 4.31
N ASP A 10 -31.60 -38.14 4.13
CA ASP A 10 -31.11 -37.07 4.99
C ASP A 10 -30.18 -36.12 4.23
N ALA A 11 -30.38 -34.84 4.49
CA ALA A 11 -29.82 -33.71 3.76
C ALA A 11 -28.64 -33.13 4.55
N GLU A 12 -27.48 -32.90 3.92
CA GLU A 12 -26.56 -31.87 4.39
C GLU A 12 -25.53 -31.39 3.34
N ARG A 13 -25.63 -30.10 3.02
CA ARG A 13 -24.59 -29.12 2.68
C ARG A 13 -23.41 -29.55 1.79
N THR A 14 -23.40 -29.04 0.56
CA THR A 14 -22.19 -28.45 -0.05
C THR A 14 -22.52 -27.11 -0.70
N LYS A 15 -21.99 -26.05 -0.11
CA LYS A 15 -22.13 -24.65 -0.55
C LYS A 15 -20.99 -24.35 -1.52
N ALA A 16 -21.31 -24.05 -2.76
CA ALA A 16 -20.35 -23.62 -3.77
C ALA A 16 -19.84 -22.20 -3.45
N MET A 17 -18.53 -22.01 -3.66
CA MET A 17 -17.78 -20.80 -3.38
C MET A 17 -17.93 -19.80 -4.54
N GLU A 18 -18.36 -18.58 -4.24
CA GLU A 18 -18.47 -17.46 -5.19
C GLU A 18 -17.08 -16.90 -5.58
N PRO A 19 -16.90 -16.39 -6.81
CA PRO A 19 -15.69 -15.68 -7.22
C PRO A 19 -15.74 -14.18 -6.83
N VAL A 20 -14.64 -13.73 -6.22
CA VAL A 20 -14.34 -12.36 -5.79
C VAL A 20 -14.16 -11.43 -7.00
N ARG A 21 -14.82 -10.26 -6.99
CA ARG A 21 -14.52 -9.09 -7.85
C ARG A 21 -14.03 -7.91 -7.00
N PRO A 22 -13.13 -7.06 -7.52
CA PRO A 22 -12.49 -5.99 -6.75
C PRO A 22 -13.42 -4.79 -6.54
N SER A 23 -13.18 -4.11 -5.42
CA SER A 23 -13.91 -2.99 -4.84
C SER A 23 -13.71 -1.67 -5.60
N GLY A 24 -14.82 -0.96 -5.83
CA GLY A 24 -14.86 0.44 -6.26
C GLY A 24 -16.18 1.06 -5.81
N THR A 25 -16.09 2.03 -4.90
CA THR A 25 -17.16 2.69 -4.15
C THR A 25 -18.03 3.62 -5.01
N ALA A 26 -19.36 3.48 -4.95
CA ALA A 26 -20.31 4.58 -5.09
C ALA A 26 -21.71 4.21 -4.54
N ALA A 27 -22.31 5.19 -3.88
CA ALA A 27 -23.47 5.17 -2.98
C ALA A 27 -24.78 4.50 -3.49
N GLU A 28 -25.52 4.02 -2.50
CA GLU A 28 -26.88 3.48 -2.54
C GLU A 28 -27.92 4.41 -3.18
N ARG A 29 -28.75 3.86 -4.08
CA ARG A 29 -30.22 4.04 -4.03
C ARG A 29 -30.90 2.73 -4.42
N THR A 30 -31.64 2.20 -3.47
CA THR A 30 -32.48 1.01 -3.56
C THR A 30 -33.81 1.36 -4.22
N SER A 31 -34.21 0.60 -5.24
CA SER A 31 -35.63 0.35 -5.54
C SER A 31 -35.78 -1.04 -6.12
N LYS A 32 -36.41 -1.91 -5.34
CA LYS A 32 -36.90 -3.25 -5.72
C LYS A 32 -37.77 -3.15 -6.97
N LEU A 33 -37.61 -4.07 -7.92
CA LEU A 33 -38.71 -4.62 -8.69
C LEU A 33 -38.30 -5.96 -9.31
N THR A 34 -39.24 -6.89 -9.23
CA THR A 34 -39.19 -8.33 -9.45
C THR A 34 -39.05 -8.73 -10.91
N ALA A 35 -38.38 -9.87 -11.13
CA ALA A 35 -38.38 -10.58 -12.41
C ALA A 35 -39.79 -11.11 -12.74
N GLY A 36 -40.22 -10.91 -13.97
CA GLY A 36 -41.37 -11.56 -14.59
C GLY A 36 -41.07 -11.74 -16.07
N GLU A 37 -41.06 -12.99 -16.52
CA GLU A 37 -41.15 -13.38 -17.93
C GLU A 37 -42.37 -12.72 -18.59
N ALA A 38 -42.18 -12.15 -19.78
CA ALA A 38 -43.29 -11.79 -20.65
C ALA A 38 -42.87 -11.92 -22.11
N GLU A 39 -43.51 -12.88 -22.78
CA GLU A 39 -43.62 -13.00 -24.23
C GLU A 39 -44.11 -11.69 -24.87
N TRP A 40 -43.59 -11.36 -26.05
CA TRP A 40 -44.03 -10.21 -26.84
C TRP A 40 -45.22 -10.59 -27.73
N PRO A 41 -46.40 -9.96 -27.60
CA PRO A 41 -47.48 -10.14 -28.55
C PRO A 41 -47.32 -9.21 -29.76
N GLN A 42 -47.69 -9.75 -30.92
CA GLN A 42 -47.94 -9.00 -32.16
C GLN A 42 -49.26 -8.24 -32.03
N GLU A 43 -49.25 -6.95 -32.34
CA GLU A 43 -50.26 -6.20 -33.13
C GLU A 43 -50.04 -4.68 -32.97
N GLU A 44 -50.08 -3.96 -34.09
CA GLU A 44 -50.08 -2.49 -34.16
C GLU A 44 -51.40 -1.92 -33.64
N PRO A 45 -51.39 -0.65 -33.20
CA PRO A 45 -52.43 0.25 -33.68
C PRO A 45 -51.92 1.62 -34.14
N ASP A 46 -52.60 2.14 -35.17
CA ASP A 46 -52.50 3.48 -35.73
C ASP A 46 -52.67 4.60 -34.69
N ALA A 47 -51.83 5.64 -34.77
CA ALA A 47 -52.16 6.98 -34.28
C ALA A 47 -51.33 8.06 -35.00
N GLU A 48 -52.04 9.07 -35.52
CA GLU A 48 -51.55 10.30 -36.15
C GLU A 48 -50.68 11.18 -35.22
N PRO A 49 -49.87 12.11 -35.78
CA PRO A 49 -48.77 12.75 -35.08
C PRO A 49 -49.20 14.05 -34.39
N ASP A 50 -48.79 14.24 -33.13
CA ASP A 50 -48.83 15.55 -32.49
C ASP A 50 -47.43 16.06 -32.16
N ALA A 51 -47.29 17.37 -32.33
CA ALA A 51 -46.07 18.11 -32.46
C ALA A 51 -45.47 18.54 -31.11
N SER A 52 -44.24 19.07 -31.20
CA SER A 52 -43.52 19.93 -30.24
C SER A 52 -42.57 19.25 -29.24
N ALA A 53 -41.29 19.27 -29.61
CA ALA A 53 -40.21 19.48 -28.64
C ALA A 53 -39.11 20.31 -29.31
N THR A 54 -39.06 21.58 -28.94
CA THR A 54 -38.08 22.59 -29.32
C THR A 54 -36.70 22.26 -28.71
N VAL A 55 -35.68 22.08 -29.55
CA VAL A 55 -34.28 22.05 -29.11
C VAL A 55 -33.67 23.43 -29.37
N ARG A 56 -33.07 23.96 -28.30
CA ARG A 56 -32.47 25.28 -28.19
C ARG A 56 -31.23 25.43 -29.07
N ASP A 57 -31.15 26.59 -29.72
CA ASP A 57 -29.96 27.11 -30.40
C ASP A 57 -28.74 27.11 -29.47
N VAL A 58 -27.63 26.55 -29.96
CA VAL A 58 -26.29 26.78 -29.41
C VAL A 58 -25.43 27.38 -30.52
N THR A 59 -25.19 28.67 -30.39
CA THR A 59 -24.28 29.45 -31.24
C THR A 59 -22.82 29.09 -30.92
N PRO A 60 -21.96 28.77 -31.90
CA PRO A 60 -20.52 28.68 -31.68
C PRO A 60 -19.85 30.06 -31.74
N PRO A 61 -18.83 30.35 -30.90
CA PRO A 61 -18.13 31.63 -30.95
C PRO A 61 -17.11 31.72 -32.10
N SER A 62 -17.00 32.94 -32.60
CA SER A 62 -16.15 33.44 -33.69
C SER A 62 -14.66 33.22 -33.49
N ALA A 63 -13.97 33.01 -34.62
CA ALA A 63 -12.53 33.02 -34.78
C ALA A 63 -11.91 34.44 -34.71
N ALA A 64 -10.63 34.50 -34.32
CA ALA A 64 -9.66 35.56 -34.60
C ALA A 64 -8.26 34.89 -34.67
N GLY A 65 -7.57 34.92 -35.82
CA GLY A 65 -6.28 35.62 -36.07
C GLY A 65 -5.06 34.86 -35.50
N ASP A 66 -3.90 34.64 -36.12
CA ASP A 66 -3.24 35.14 -37.33
C ASP A 66 -2.02 34.22 -37.65
N ASN A 67 -1.68 34.12 -38.94
CA ASN A 67 -0.37 34.08 -39.63
C ASN A 67 0.84 33.18 -39.23
N ALA A 68 1.52 32.76 -40.32
CA ALA A 68 2.95 32.41 -40.49
C ALA A 68 3.39 31.04 -39.95
N ASP A 69 4.27 30.24 -40.56
CA ASP A 69 5.17 30.36 -41.72
C ASP A 69 5.53 28.91 -42.17
N ALA A 70 5.74 28.70 -43.47
CA ALA A 70 6.27 27.46 -44.03
C ALA A 70 7.77 27.62 -44.35
N PRO A 71 8.58 26.55 -44.21
CA PRO A 71 9.77 26.40 -45.05
C PRO A 71 9.83 25.03 -45.77
N PRO A 72 10.72 24.88 -46.77
CA PRO A 72 10.38 24.21 -48.02
C PRO A 72 10.85 22.75 -48.14
N SER A 73 10.26 22.12 -49.15
CA SER A 73 10.60 20.85 -49.79
C SER A 73 12.07 20.75 -50.22
N VAL A 74 12.71 19.64 -49.84
CA VAL A 74 13.98 19.18 -50.42
C VAL A 74 13.69 17.97 -51.31
N SER A 75 13.95 18.15 -52.60
CA SER A 75 13.97 17.09 -53.62
C SER A 75 15.28 16.30 -53.52
N HIS A 76 15.19 14.97 -53.46
CA HIS A 76 16.28 14.10 -53.91
C HIS A 76 15.73 13.04 -54.86
N ASN A 77 16.34 13.02 -56.05
CA ASN A 77 16.07 12.17 -57.17
C ASN A 77 17.38 11.42 -57.45
N VAL A 78 17.45 10.10 -57.20
CA VAL A 78 18.47 9.18 -57.74
C VAL A 78 17.82 7.78 -57.76
N THR A 79 17.29 7.37 -58.91
CA THR A 79 17.89 6.48 -59.91
C THR A 79 18.01 5.01 -59.48
N GLN A 80 17.28 4.19 -60.23
CA GLN A 80 17.30 2.73 -60.28
C GLN A 80 18.69 2.17 -60.60
N GLN A 81 19.00 0.97 -60.08
CA GLN A 81 19.76 -0.03 -60.83
C GLN A 81 19.46 -1.45 -60.32
N HIS A 82 18.96 -2.29 -61.23
CA HIS A 82 18.98 -3.75 -61.15
C HIS A 82 20.42 -4.29 -61.21
N PRO A 83 20.62 -5.54 -60.77
CA PRO A 83 21.02 -6.54 -61.77
C PRO A 83 20.28 -7.89 -61.65
N THR A 84 19.87 -8.39 -62.82
CA THR A 84 19.72 -9.81 -63.19
C THR A 84 21.11 -10.51 -63.17
N ARG A 85 21.35 -11.83 -63.11
CA ARG A 85 20.65 -13.05 -63.57
C ARG A 85 21.51 -14.28 -63.17
N ASN A 86 20.86 -15.46 -63.01
CA ASN A 86 21.34 -16.84 -63.31
C ASN A 86 22.54 -17.43 -62.52
N ALA A 87 22.68 -18.74 -62.26
CA ALA A 87 21.85 -19.94 -62.38
C ALA A 87 22.60 -21.12 -61.69
N GLN A 88 21.85 -22.18 -61.35
CA GLN A 88 22.24 -23.61 -61.45
C GLN A 88 23.23 -24.23 -60.44
N GLN A 89 22.74 -25.16 -59.59
CA GLN A 89 23.00 -26.63 -59.62
C GLN A 89 22.81 -27.29 -58.23
N ASN A 90 21.91 -28.27 -58.16
CA ASN A 90 21.85 -29.37 -57.17
C ASN A 90 22.53 -30.62 -57.80
N PRO A 91 22.66 -31.78 -57.11
CA PRO A 91 23.34 -32.11 -55.84
C PRO A 91 24.35 -33.29 -56.07
N PRO A 92 24.82 -34.01 -55.04
CA PRO A 92 24.46 -35.44 -55.02
C PRO A 92 24.22 -36.09 -53.64
N ARG A 93 23.64 -37.30 -53.75
CA ARG A 93 23.27 -38.32 -52.76
C ARG A 93 24.46 -39.11 -52.18
N GLY A 94 24.19 -39.79 -51.06
CA GLY A 94 24.82 -41.08 -50.63
C GLY A 94 24.83 -41.18 -49.10
N ALA A 95 23.87 -41.82 -48.42
CA ALA A 95 23.57 -43.25 -48.27
C ALA A 95 24.31 -43.93 -47.09
N ASP A 96 23.47 -44.53 -46.24
CA ASP A 96 23.64 -45.75 -45.44
C ASP A 96 24.32 -45.82 -44.05
N ALA A 97 23.48 -46.26 -43.10
CA ALA A 97 23.61 -47.47 -42.27
C ALA A 97 24.09 -47.37 -40.80
N THR A 98 23.10 -47.61 -39.92
CA THR A 98 23.05 -48.68 -38.88
C THR A 98 24.05 -48.63 -37.71
N GLN A 99 23.54 -48.48 -36.48
CA GLN A 99 23.45 -49.59 -35.49
C GLN A 99 22.92 -49.12 -34.12
N ALA A 100 21.99 -49.92 -33.60
CA ALA A 100 21.49 -49.89 -32.23
C ALA A 100 22.37 -50.79 -31.34
N ILE A 101 22.57 -50.42 -30.07
CA ILE A 101 22.89 -51.36 -28.97
C ILE A 101 22.18 -50.88 -27.69
N THR A 102 21.27 -51.71 -27.20
CA THR A 102 20.64 -51.69 -25.86
C THR A 102 21.45 -52.60 -24.89
N PRO A 103 21.10 -52.75 -23.59
CA PRO A 103 22.02 -52.71 -22.46
C PRO A 103 22.34 -54.12 -21.89
N PRO A 104 23.06 -54.20 -20.76
CA PRO A 104 22.88 -55.28 -19.77
C PRO A 104 22.27 -54.71 -18.47
N GLY A 105 21.47 -55.41 -17.66
CA GLY A 105 21.28 -56.85 -17.50
C GLY A 105 21.60 -57.27 -16.06
N GLU A 106 20.65 -57.05 -15.14
CA GLU A 106 20.16 -57.98 -14.10
C GLU A 106 21.13 -58.75 -13.17
N ARG A 107 20.95 -58.63 -11.83
CA ARG A 107 20.54 -59.75 -10.93
C ARG A 107 20.46 -59.39 -9.43
N THR A 108 19.51 -60.08 -8.81
CA THR A 108 19.01 -60.22 -7.44
C THR A 108 20.01 -60.75 -6.39
N ARG A 109 19.80 -60.41 -5.09
CA ARG A 109 19.37 -61.34 -4.00
C ARG A 109 19.55 -60.71 -2.59
N ALA A 110 18.60 -61.06 -1.72
CA ALA A 110 18.50 -60.77 -0.29
C ALA A 110 19.60 -61.38 0.61
N HIS A 111 19.91 -60.75 1.75
CA HIS A 111 19.69 -61.27 3.13
C HIS A 111 20.51 -60.52 4.20
N ALA A 112 19.81 -60.22 5.30
CA ALA A 112 20.17 -60.36 6.73
C ALA A 112 21.26 -59.48 7.38
N SER A 113 20.85 -58.94 8.54
CA SER A 113 21.61 -58.26 9.60
C SER A 113 22.77 -59.09 10.19
N PRO A 114 23.51 -58.49 11.13
CA PRO A 114 23.29 -58.93 12.51
C PRO A 114 23.06 -57.78 13.51
N ALA A 115 22.16 -58.08 14.46
CA ALA A 115 22.05 -57.47 15.78
C ALA A 115 23.31 -57.82 16.62
N GLU A 116 23.59 -57.34 17.83
CA GLU A 116 22.71 -57.23 18.99
C GLU A 116 23.52 -56.79 20.23
N ARG A 117 22.84 -56.17 21.20
CA ARG A 117 22.85 -56.43 22.68
C ARG A 117 22.60 -55.11 23.42
N THR A 118 21.36 -54.67 23.69
CA THR A 118 20.25 -55.22 24.52
C THR A 118 20.53 -55.16 26.02
N GLN A 119 19.69 -54.45 26.79
CA GLN A 119 18.82 -54.94 27.89
C GLN A 119 18.50 -53.85 28.97
N VAL A 120 17.32 -53.70 29.60
CA VAL A 120 15.93 -54.24 29.43
C VAL A 120 14.98 -53.72 30.57
N ILE A 121 13.65 -53.62 30.30
CA ILE A 121 12.44 -53.86 31.18
C ILE A 121 12.09 -52.82 32.29
N ALA A 122 10.85 -52.43 32.67
CA ALA A 122 9.45 -52.82 32.44
C ALA A 122 8.45 -51.67 32.77
N THR A 123 7.23 -51.76 32.24
CA THR A 123 5.95 -51.06 32.56
C THR A 123 5.12 -51.86 33.62
N PRO A 124 3.83 -51.54 33.95
CA PRO A 124 3.10 -50.36 34.52
C PRO A 124 2.31 -50.83 35.81
N PRO A 125 1.10 -50.35 36.27
CA PRO A 125 0.17 -49.26 35.85
C PRO A 125 -0.54 -48.42 36.97
N GLY A 126 -1.24 -47.34 36.55
CA GLY A 126 -2.59 -47.00 37.03
C GLY A 126 -2.80 -45.71 37.87
N GLY A 127 -3.75 -44.86 37.43
CA GLY A 127 -4.75 -44.28 38.36
C GLY A 127 -4.95 -42.75 38.40
N PHE A 128 -6.04 -42.30 37.74
CA PHE A 128 -7.00 -41.24 38.11
C PHE A 128 -6.60 -39.77 38.37
N GLY A 129 -7.31 -38.86 37.66
CA GLY A 129 -8.02 -37.75 38.31
C GLY A 129 -7.68 -36.33 37.86
N ARG A 130 -8.60 -35.69 37.09
CA ARG A 130 -8.71 -34.22 36.92
C ARG A 130 -9.02 -33.53 38.26
N PRO A 131 -8.90 -32.19 38.36
CA PRO A 131 -10.15 -31.41 38.30
C PRO A 131 -10.08 -30.05 37.59
N GLN A 132 -11.29 -29.57 37.26
CA GLN A 132 -11.72 -28.23 36.83
C GLN A 132 -12.66 -27.69 37.97
N PRO A 133 -13.40 -26.57 37.84
CA PRO A 133 -13.10 -25.15 38.14
C PRO A 133 -13.90 -24.51 39.35
N GLN A 134 -13.64 -23.21 39.63
CA GLN A 134 -14.41 -22.21 40.45
C GLN A 134 -14.45 -22.36 42.00
N PRO A 135 -14.85 -21.36 42.84
CA PRO A 135 -15.40 -20.00 42.61
C PRO A 135 -14.82 -18.84 43.50
N SER A 136 -15.32 -17.60 43.30
CA SER A 136 -15.27 -16.49 44.30
C SER A 136 -16.21 -16.75 45.49
N PRO A 137 -15.96 -16.16 46.67
CA PRO A 137 -16.92 -15.16 47.19
C PRO A 137 -16.34 -14.03 48.09
N SER A 138 -17.08 -12.92 48.11
CA SER A 138 -17.53 -12.12 49.28
C SER A 138 -16.57 -11.58 50.36
N GLU A 139 -16.73 -10.27 50.59
CA GLU A 139 -16.73 -9.47 51.81
C GLU A 139 -16.16 -9.99 53.16
N ALA A 140 -15.58 -9.01 53.87
CA ALA A 140 -15.53 -8.82 55.32
C ALA A 140 -14.24 -9.24 56.09
N THR A 141 -13.56 -8.19 56.59
CA THR A 141 -12.97 -8.06 57.95
C THR A 141 -11.75 -8.92 58.33
N THR A 142 -10.87 -8.31 59.16
CA THR A 142 -9.74 -8.87 59.93
C THR A 142 -8.39 -8.80 59.17
N VAL A 143 -7.41 -7.94 59.45
CA VAL A 143 -6.67 -7.56 60.69
C VAL A 143 -5.99 -8.74 61.38
N PHE A 144 -4.76 -9.07 60.94
CA PHE A 144 -3.65 -9.63 61.74
C PHE A 144 -2.36 -9.26 60.98
N ALA A 145 -1.40 -8.46 61.48
CA ALA A 145 -0.65 -8.53 62.73
C ALA A 145 0.07 -9.89 62.85
N THR A 146 1.35 -10.00 62.47
CA THR A 146 2.57 -9.77 63.28
C THR A 146 3.65 -10.76 62.73
N PRO A 147 4.86 -10.94 63.29
CA PRO A 147 5.68 -10.15 64.24
C PRO A 147 7.08 -9.86 63.62
N VAL A 148 8.02 -9.12 64.23
CA VAL A 148 8.93 -9.58 65.29
C VAL A 148 9.48 -8.36 66.04
N SER A 149 9.32 -8.43 67.37
CA SER A 149 9.79 -7.50 68.40
C SER A 149 11.28 -7.66 68.73
N ALA A 150 11.82 -6.60 69.34
CA ALA A 150 13.12 -6.47 70.00
C ALA A 150 13.36 -7.49 71.13
N PRO A 151 14.60 -7.51 71.67
CA PRO A 151 14.78 -7.71 73.11
C PRO A 151 15.70 -6.66 73.78
N GLU A 152 15.40 -6.43 75.07
CA GLU A 152 16.18 -5.73 76.11
C GLU A 152 17.55 -6.38 76.38
N PRO A 153 18.32 -5.83 77.34
CA PRO A 153 19.06 -6.71 78.25
C PRO A 153 18.66 -6.49 79.71
N GLU A 154 18.17 -7.57 80.32
CA GLU A 154 18.09 -7.77 81.76
C GLU A 154 19.47 -8.08 82.37
N ALA A 155 19.53 -7.83 83.68
CA ALA A 155 20.56 -8.23 84.61
C ALA A 155 20.91 -9.73 84.54
N THR A 156 22.16 -10.08 84.85
CA THR A 156 22.47 -11.40 85.39
C THR A 156 23.63 -11.34 86.38
N VAL A 157 23.39 -12.03 87.48
CA VAL A 157 24.23 -12.26 88.66
C VAL A 157 24.97 -13.58 88.48
N TYR A 158 26.23 -13.65 88.91
CA TYR A 158 26.87 -14.88 89.41
C TYR A 158 27.85 -14.53 90.54
N GLY A 159 27.63 -15.07 91.75
CA GLY A 159 28.60 -15.13 92.86
C GLY A 159 29.47 -16.41 92.76
N PRO A 160 30.02 -16.97 93.86
CA PRO A 160 30.07 -16.51 95.26
C PRO A 160 31.45 -16.73 95.98
N VAL A 161 31.47 -16.49 97.31
CA VAL A 161 32.10 -17.29 98.42
C VAL A 161 33.08 -16.52 99.35
N MET A 162 32.55 -16.22 100.57
CA MET A 162 33.13 -16.36 101.95
C MET A 162 34.35 -15.50 102.32
N VAL A 163 34.45 -14.72 103.43
CA VAL A 163 34.33 -14.93 104.90
C VAL A 163 35.37 -13.92 105.46
N ASP A 164 35.23 -13.11 106.51
CA ASP A 164 34.72 -13.25 107.88
C ASP A 164 34.54 -11.85 108.51
N GLY A 165 33.71 -11.77 109.56
CA GLY A 165 34.06 -10.99 110.75
C GLY A 165 33.38 -9.63 110.97
N ASP A 166 32.22 -9.66 111.64
CA ASP A 166 31.78 -8.61 112.59
C ASP A 166 32.79 -8.54 113.77
N PRO A 167 32.97 -7.39 114.46
CA PRO A 167 32.00 -7.03 115.51
C PRO A 167 31.74 -5.53 115.76
N GLU A 168 30.53 -5.30 116.30
CA GLU A 168 30.11 -4.42 117.41
C GLU A 168 30.78 -3.06 117.71
N ALA A 169 29.87 -2.09 117.87
CA ALA A 169 29.70 -1.15 118.99
C ALA A 169 30.60 0.08 119.21
N ASP A 170 29.87 1.18 119.37
CA ASP A 170 30.04 2.33 120.26
C ASP A 170 31.02 3.49 119.99
N ASP A 171 30.42 4.65 120.28
CA ASP A 171 30.97 5.92 120.73
C ASP A 171 31.69 6.88 119.76
N ALA A 172 30.89 7.87 119.35
CA ALA A 172 31.05 9.27 119.76
C ALA A 172 32.35 10.02 119.35
N ASP A 173 32.09 11.05 118.53
CA ASP A 173 32.62 12.40 118.70
C ASP A 173 34.05 12.69 118.20
N ALA A 174 34.20 12.91 116.89
CA ALA A 174 35.14 13.89 116.35
C ALA A 174 35.02 14.06 114.82
N ARG A 175 33.97 14.73 114.29
CA ARG A 175 34.07 15.34 112.94
C ARG A 175 33.08 16.47 112.62
N ARG A 176 32.53 17.13 113.64
CA ARG A 176 31.82 18.42 113.48
C ARG A 176 32.77 19.62 113.49
N LYS A 177 33.74 19.67 112.56
CA LYS A 177 34.50 20.93 112.29
C LYS A 177 35.28 21.01 110.96
N ARG A 178 35.04 20.11 110.00
CA ARG A 178 35.62 20.18 108.64
C ARG A 178 34.62 20.28 107.48
N LEU A 179 33.32 20.23 107.75
CA LEU A 179 32.24 20.43 106.76
C LEU A 179 31.77 21.88 106.60
N ARG A 180 32.22 22.81 107.46
CA ARG A 180 31.90 24.24 107.34
C ARG A 180 32.82 25.02 106.39
N LYS A 181 34.05 24.55 106.11
CA LYS A 181 34.96 25.17 105.11
C LYS A 181 34.72 24.64 103.69
N GLY A 182 34.41 23.36 103.53
CA GLY A 182 34.04 22.78 102.22
C GLY A 182 32.69 23.30 101.70
N GLY A 183 31.69 23.45 102.57
CA GLY A 183 30.39 24.05 102.21
C GLY A 183 30.47 25.52 101.82
N LEU A 184 31.39 26.30 102.43
CA LEU A 184 31.60 27.71 102.09
C LEU A 184 32.35 27.89 100.75
N ILE A 185 33.31 27.01 100.44
CA ILE A 185 33.99 27.00 99.14
C ILE A 185 33.04 26.51 98.04
N ALA A 186 32.25 25.45 98.29
CA ALA A 186 31.25 24.97 97.35
C ALA A 186 30.15 26.03 97.10
N ALA A 187 29.69 26.73 98.14
CA ALA A 187 28.74 27.83 98.00
C ALA A 187 29.35 29.06 97.30
N ALA A 188 30.63 29.37 97.52
CA ALA A 188 31.33 30.44 96.82
C ALA A 188 31.56 30.09 95.34
N VAL A 189 31.94 28.86 95.02
CA VAL A 189 32.09 28.38 93.64
C VAL A 189 30.74 28.33 92.94
N LEU A 190 29.68 27.85 93.60
CA LEU A 190 28.33 27.87 93.05
C LEU A 190 27.84 29.32 92.84
N GLY A 191 28.13 30.22 93.78
CA GLY A 191 27.83 31.65 93.66
C GLY A 191 28.57 32.30 92.47
N VAL A 192 29.86 31.99 92.30
CA VAL A 192 30.64 32.44 91.14
C VAL A 192 30.10 31.84 89.84
N LEU A 193 29.74 30.56 89.81
CA LEU A 193 29.15 29.90 88.63
C LEU A 193 27.78 30.48 88.28
N VAL A 194 26.95 30.83 89.26
CA VAL A 194 25.66 31.51 89.04
C VAL A 194 25.87 32.93 88.52
N VAL A 195 26.87 33.66 89.04
CA VAL A 195 27.25 34.99 88.53
C VAL A 195 27.79 34.90 87.10
N LEU A 196 28.67 33.93 86.81
CA LEU A 196 29.22 33.69 85.48
C LEU A 196 28.15 33.23 84.49
N TYR A 197 27.21 32.39 84.92
CA TYR A 197 26.07 31.95 84.12
C TYR A 197 25.10 33.11 83.84
N GLY A 198 24.81 33.95 84.85
CA GLY A 198 24.03 35.17 84.68
C GLY A 198 24.71 36.18 83.76
N LEU A 199 26.04 36.32 83.86
CA LEU A 199 26.84 37.17 83.00
C LEU A 199 26.86 36.64 81.55
N ASP A 200 27.03 35.33 81.36
CA ASP A 200 26.97 34.68 80.05
C ASP A 200 25.57 34.82 79.43
N LEU A 201 24.49 34.69 80.20
CA LEU A 201 23.12 34.93 79.75
C LEU A 201 22.91 36.36 79.23
N VAL A 202 23.49 37.35 79.91
CA VAL A 202 23.38 38.77 79.51
C VAL A 202 24.26 39.07 78.30
N ILE A 203 25.48 38.54 78.23
CA ILE A 203 26.44 38.81 77.14
C ILE A 203 26.06 38.06 75.85
N SER A 204 25.51 36.86 75.95
CA SER A 204 25.14 36.04 74.79
C SER A 204 23.67 36.18 74.37
N GLY A 205 22.92 37.07 75.04
CA GLY A 205 21.54 37.37 74.69
C GLY A 205 21.46 38.04 73.31
N GLY A 206 20.84 37.37 72.33
CA GLY A 206 20.74 37.86 70.96
C GLY A 206 21.86 37.39 70.01
N ASN A 207 22.75 36.52 70.47
CA ASN A 207 23.78 35.90 69.63
C ASN A 207 23.34 34.54 69.11
N VAL A 208 23.88 34.16 67.95
CA VAL A 208 23.72 32.83 67.37
C VAL A 208 24.28 31.78 68.34
N PRO A 209 23.62 30.62 68.54
CA PRO A 209 24.13 29.59 69.42
C PRO A 209 25.56 29.17 69.06
N ARG A 210 26.39 28.98 70.08
CA ARG A 210 27.78 28.52 69.90
C ARG A 210 27.80 27.16 69.20
N GLY A 211 28.80 26.95 68.36
CA GLY A 211 28.94 25.74 67.56
C GLY A 211 28.01 25.67 66.35
N VAL A 212 27.24 26.72 66.01
CA VAL A 212 26.43 26.74 64.78
C VAL A 212 27.27 27.11 63.57
N THR A 213 27.17 26.29 62.55
CA THR A 213 27.73 26.52 61.21
C THR A 213 26.61 26.65 60.18
N VAL A 214 26.80 27.50 59.18
CA VAL A 214 25.87 27.69 58.06
C VAL A 214 26.64 27.56 56.75
N ALA A 215 26.29 26.58 55.93
CA ALA A 215 26.99 26.18 54.72
C ALA A 215 28.52 26.09 54.93
N GLY A 216 28.93 25.51 56.07
CA GLY A 216 30.34 25.33 56.46
C GLY A 216 31.05 26.56 57.04
N VAL A 217 30.38 27.70 57.22
CA VAL A 217 30.93 28.90 57.89
C VAL A 217 30.51 28.93 59.35
N ASP A 218 31.48 29.02 60.27
CA ASP A 218 31.22 29.13 61.72
C ASP A 218 30.72 30.54 62.09
N VAL A 219 29.47 30.61 62.52
CA VAL A 219 28.78 31.83 62.96
C VAL A 219 28.43 31.78 64.45
N GLY A 220 28.82 30.70 65.14
CA GLY A 220 28.42 30.46 66.51
C GLY A 220 29.00 31.50 67.49
N GLY A 221 28.14 32.08 68.33
CA GLY A 221 28.54 33.07 69.34
C GLY A 221 28.63 34.51 68.84
N MET A 222 28.47 34.76 67.54
CA MET A 222 28.39 36.10 66.95
C MET A 222 27.01 36.72 67.16
N SER A 223 26.93 38.06 67.18
CA SER A 223 25.63 38.73 67.08
C SER A 223 25.01 38.49 65.70
N HIS A 224 23.68 38.53 65.59
CA HIS A 224 23.02 38.31 64.29
C HIS A 224 23.56 39.20 63.16
N PRO A 225 23.80 40.52 63.35
CA PRO A 225 24.38 41.38 62.30
C PRO A 225 25.83 41.01 61.93
N GLU A 226 26.66 40.61 62.90
CA GLU A 226 28.04 40.18 62.65
C GLU A 226 28.09 38.83 61.93
N ALA A 227 27.20 37.90 62.30
CA ALA A 227 27.04 36.61 61.62
C ALA A 227 26.58 36.81 60.17
N GLU A 228 25.59 37.68 59.94
CA GLU A 228 25.11 38.02 58.60
C GLU A 228 26.22 38.60 57.72
N GLN A 229 26.98 39.58 58.25
CA GLN A 229 28.08 40.18 57.50
C GLN A 229 29.18 39.17 57.16
N LYS A 230 29.52 38.28 58.10
CA LYS A 230 30.49 37.21 57.85
C LYS A 230 30.01 36.22 56.77
N LEU A 231 28.73 35.82 56.81
CA LEU A 231 28.14 34.95 55.80
C LEU A 231 28.13 35.63 54.42
N HIS A 232 27.79 36.92 54.37
CA HIS A 232 27.83 37.70 53.14
C HIS A 232 29.25 37.75 52.53
N ASP A 233 30.27 37.97 53.35
CA ASP A 233 31.66 38.09 52.88
C ASP A 233 32.27 36.74 52.46
N GLU A 234 31.99 35.65 53.19
CA GLU A 234 32.60 34.34 52.93
C GLU A 234 31.81 33.49 51.92
N ILE A 235 30.48 33.59 51.89
CA ILE A 235 29.61 32.78 51.03
C ILE A 235 29.15 33.57 49.81
N GLY A 236 28.93 34.89 49.92
CA GLY A 236 28.46 35.77 48.84
C GLY A 236 29.15 35.57 47.47
N PRO A 237 30.49 35.49 47.41
CA PRO A 237 31.20 35.23 46.15
C PRO A 237 30.90 33.86 45.53
N ARG A 238 30.61 32.83 46.35
CA ARG A 238 30.27 31.47 45.89
C ARG A 238 28.85 31.41 45.32
N LEU A 239 27.93 32.21 45.84
CA LEU A 239 26.53 32.27 45.42
C LEU A 239 26.33 32.96 44.07
N ALA A 240 27.32 33.74 43.63
CA ALA A 240 27.31 34.36 42.31
C ALA A 240 27.83 33.43 41.20
N ALA A 241 28.40 32.26 41.54
CA ALA A 241 28.89 31.31 40.57
C ALA A 241 27.75 30.43 40.02
N PRO A 242 27.82 29.99 38.75
CA PRO A 242 26.86 29.03 38.20
C PRO A 242 26.84 27.73 39.02
N VAL A 243 25.65 27.28 39.39
CA VAL A 243 25.40 26.04 40.11
C VAL A 243 25.45 24.89 39.13
N LYS A 244 26.24 23.86 39.42
CA LYS A 244 26.26 22.64 38.61
C LYS A 244 24.97 21.87 38.87
N ALA A 245 24.29 21.47 37.81
CA ALA A 245 23.08 20.69 37.90
C ALA A 245 23.17 19.47 36.98
N ARG A 246 22.60 18.36 37.40
CA ARG A 246 22.50 17.14 36.60
C ARG A 246 21.05 16.76 36.44
N ALA A 247 20.58 16.69 35.19
CA ALA A 247 19.26 16.19 34.84
C ALA A 247 19.45 14.85 34.14
N GLY A 248 19.40 13.76 34.91
CA GLY A 248 19.64 12.39 34.43
C GLY A 248 20.96 12.20 33.67
N ASP A 249 20.90 12.08 32.34
CA ASP A 249 22.08 11.89 31.48
C ASP A 249 22.76 13.19 30.99
N VAL A 250 22.22 14.36 31.34
CA VAL A 250 22.75 15.67 30.94
C VAL A 250 23.30 16.44 32.14
N GLU A 251 24.57 16.86 32.06
CA GLU A 251 25.16 17.83 32.97
C GLU A 251 25.00 19.25 32.42
N THR A 252 24.55 20.18 33.26
CA THR A 252 24.30 21.57 32.91
C THR A 252 24.64 22.51 34.06
N THR A 253 24.47 23.81 33.85
CA THR A 253 24.69 24.83 34.88
C THR A 253 23.52 25.78 34.95
N VAL A 254 23.13 26.17 36.17
CA VAL A 254 22.08 27.14 36.45
C VAL A 254 22.71 28.40 37.02
N ASP A 255 22.44 29.56 36.42
CA ASP A 255 22.83 30.85 37.01
C ASP A 255 21.84 31.21 38.13
N PRO A 256 22.29 31.27 39.41
CA PRO A 256 21.40 31.55 40.53
C PRO A 256 20.71 32.90 40.42
N LYS A 257 21.41 33.94 39.94
CA LYS A 257 20.84 35.29 39.82
C LYS A 257 19.80 35.36 38.72
N ALA A 258 20.06 34.70 37.59
CA ALA A 258 19.09 34.61 36.50
C ALA A 258 17.86 33.79 36.91
N ALA A 259 18.05 32.74 37.71
CA ALA A 259 16.98 31.92 38.29
C ALA A 259 16.25 32.59 39.48
N GLY A 260 16.69 33.79 39.91
CA GLY A 260 16.08 34.52 41.02
C GLY A 260 16.27 33.84 42.37
N LEU A 261 17.35 33.07 42.55
CA LEU A 261 17.73 32.40 43.80
C LEU A 261 18.60 33.34 44.64
N GLU A 262 18.15 33.62 45.85
CA GLU A 262 18.88 34.43 46.83
C GLU A 262 18.83 33.78 48.21
N LEU A 263 19.87 34.00 49.02
CA LEU A 263 19.88 33.55 50.41
C LEU A 263 19.18 34.56 51.30
N ASP A 264 18.23 34.09 52.10
CA ASP A 264 17.58 34.84 53.16
C ASP A 264 18.40 34.69 54.45
N TRP A 265 19.37 35.57 54.62
CA TRP A 265 20.29 35.54 55.76
C TRP A 265 19.56 35.68 57.10
N THR A 266 18.58 36.58 57.17
CA THR A 266 17.75 36.78 58.38
C THR A 266 17.00 35.50 58.73
N ALA A 267 16.26 34.90 57.78
CA ALA A 267 15.53 33.66 58.04
C ALA A 267 16.46 32.47 58.34
N THR A 268 17.67 32.46 57.77
CA THR A 268 18.69 31.43 58.05
C THR A 268 19.21 31.52 59.48
N LEU A 269 19.54 32.73 59.94
CA LEU A 269 20.00 32.98 61.31
C LEU A 269 18.87 32.80 62.33
N ASP A 270 17.63 33.13 61.97
CA ASP A 270 16.46 32.88 62.83
C ASP A 270 16.21 31.38 63.07
N ARG A 271 16.50 30.52 62.08
CA ARG A 271 16.46 29.05 62.26
C ARG A 271 17.54 28.53 63.21
N ALA A 272 18.67 29.21 63.30
CA ALA A 272 19.70 28.86 64.29
C ALA A 272 19.16 29.04 65.72
N GLY A 273 18.17 29.94 65.90
CA GLY A 273 17.47 30.18 67.15
C GLY A 273 18.30 30.99 68.14
N SER A 274 17.84 31.06 69.38
CA SER A 274 18.57 31.75 70.46
C SER A 274 19.37 30.77 71.31
N GLN A 275 20.41 31.30 71.98
CA GLN A 275 21.24 30.53 72.91
C GLN A 275 20.41 29.75 73.95
N PRO A 276 20.63 28.42 74.10
CA PRO A 276 19.80 27.58 74.95
C PRO A 276 19.88 28.00 76.42
N LEU A 277 18.76 27.97 77.16
CA LEU A 277 18.71 28.28 78.60
C LEU A 277 19.23 27.15 79.50
N SER A 278 19.63 26.00 78.94
CA SER A 278 20.17 24.87 79.70
C SER A 278 21.67 25.05 79.94
N PRO A 279 22.16 25.03 81.21
CA PRO A 279 23.57 25.22 81.52
C PRO A 279 24.46 24.10 80.98
N ILE A 280 23.96 22.86 80.91
CA ILE A 280 24.71 21.72 80.34
C ILE A 280 24.89 21.91 78.84
N THR A 281 23.81 22.27 78.12
CA THR A 281 23.83 22.46 76.66
C THR A 281 24.74 23.64 76.24
N ARG A 282 24.85 24.68 77.08
CA ARG A 282 25.79 25.79 76.85
C ARG A 282 27.26 25.41 77.00
N ILE A 283 27.58 24.45 77.87
CA ILE A 283 28.94 23.96 78.05
C ILE A 283 29.29 22.98 76.92
N THR A 284 28.36 22.09 76.55
CA THR A 284 28.59 21.13 75.47
C THR A 284 28.71 21.80 74.10
N SER A 285 28.03 22.93 73.87
CA SER A 285 28.10 23.67 72.60
C SER A 285 29.48 24.28 72.27
N PHE A 286 30.41 24.30 73.23
CA PHE A 286 31.83 24.61 72.96
C PHE A 286 32.59 23.48 72.25
N PHE A 287 32.03 22.27 72.28
CA PHE A 287 32.67 21.05 71.78
C PHE A 287 31.81 20.31 70.76
N THR A 288 30.64 20.84 70.40
CA THR A 288 29.73 20.26 69.42
C THR A 288 29.42 21.27 68.32
N THR A 289 29.54 20.84 67.07
CA THR A 289 29.11 21.61 65.91
C THR A 289 27.70 21.20 65.48
N ARG A 290 26.89 22.17 65.08
CA ARG A 290 25.55 21.97 64.53
C ARG A 290 25.41 22.77 63.24
N GLU A 291 25.28 22.07 62.12
CA GLU A 291 24.95 22.70 60.85
C GLU A 291 23.47 23.14 60.84
N VAL A 292 23.21 24.38 60.44
CA VAL A 292 21.86 24.90 60.23
C VAL A 292 21.67 25.11 58.73
N GLY A 293 20.68 24.41 58.16
CA GLY A 293 20.34 24.53 56.74
C GLY A 293 19.88 25.95 56.39
N PHE A 294 20.31 26.43 55.23
CA PHE A 294 20.04 27.79 54.80
C PHE A 294 18.62 28.00 54.29
N SER A 295 18.17 29.24 54.33
CA SER A 295 16.88 29.66 53.83
C SER A 295 17.02 30.35 52.49
N THR A 296 16.47 29.75 51.44
CA THR A 296 16.44 30.36 50.12
C THR A 296 15.18 31.20 49.96
N ARG A 297 15.34 32.44 49.50
CA ARG A 297 14.28 33.27 48.95
C ARG A 297 14.36 33.16 47.43
N SER A 298 13.23 32.93 46.76
CA SER A 298 13.20 32.82 45.31
C SER A 298 12.10 33.64 44.66
N ASP A 299 12.36 34.07 43.42
CA ASP A 299 11.35 34.55 42.50
C ASP A 299 10.81 33.35 41.71
N GLU A 300 9.60 32.89 42.05
CA GLU A 300 8.99 31.70 41.44
C GLU A 300 8.88 31.80 39.91
N GLY A 301 8.64 33.01 39.37
CA GLY A 301 8.53 33.23 37.93
C GLY A 301 9.88 33.10 37.22
N LYS A 302 10.94 33.67 37.79
CA LYS A 302 12.31 33.54 37.24
C LYS A 302 12.85 32.12 37.38
N LEU A 303 12.59 31.45 38.49
CA LEU A 303 13.01 30.07 38.70
C LEU A 303 12.32 29.12 37.70
N ALA A 304 11.00 29.25 37.53
CA ALA A 304 10.26 28.48 36.54
C ALA A 304 10.76 28.76 35.11
N ALA A 305 11.02 30.02 34.75
CA ALA A 305 11.55 30.37 33.44
C ALA A 305 12.98 29.81 33.19
N ALA A 306 13.84 29.84 34.20
CA ALA A 306 15.17 29.27 34.13
C ALA A 306 15.13 27.74 33.95
N LEU A 307 14.27 27.04 34.71
CA LEU A 307 14.06 25.61 34.57
C LEU A 307 13.44 25.24 33.22
N GLU A 308 12.50 26.04 32.70
CA GLU A 308 11.92 25.82 31.37
C GLU A 308 12.97 26.02 30.26
N ALA A 309 13.88 26.98 30.42
CA ALA A 309 15.01 27.16 29.50
C ALA A 309 15.98 25.97 29.52
N LEU A 310 16.15 25.30 30.66
CA LEU A 310 16.96 24.08 30.76
C LEU A 310 16.35 22.93 29.97
N ARG A 311 15.02 22.84 29.87
CA ARG A 311 14.33 21.79 29.10
C ARG A 311 14.78 21.73 27.65
N ALA A 312 15.11 22.86 27.04
CA ALA A 312 15.64 22.90 25.67
C ALA A 312 16.96 22.14 25.50
N GLN A 313 17.70 21.90 26.59
CA GLN A 313 18.97 21.19 26.60
C GLN A 313 18.85 19.80 27.23
N THR A 314 17.93 19.62 28.18
CA THR A 314 17.80 18.38 28.96
C THR A 314 16.72 17.44 28.45
N ASP A 315 15.67 17.96 27.81
CA ASP A 315 14.56 17.14 27.31
C ASP A 315 14.91 16.56 25.95
N HIS A 316 14.73 15.25 25.81
CA HIS A 316 14.90 14.55 24.54
C HIS A 316 13.94 13.37 24.44
N GLU A 317 13.50 13.08 23.22
CA GLU A 317 12.60 11.96 22.95
C GLU A 317 13.38 10.63 22.93
N PRO A 318 12.74 9.51 23.31
CA PRO A 318 13.39 8.20 23.33
C PRO A 318 13.86 7.80 21.93
N THR A 319 15.09 7.31 21.85
CA THR A 319 15.69 6.80 20.61
C THR A 319 16.03 5.33 20.80
N GLU A 320 15.36 4.47 20.03
CA GLU A 320 15.66 3.04 20.02
C GLU A 320 17.08 2.78 19.48
N GLY A 321 17.77 1.86 20.11
CA GLY A 321 19.03 1.32 19.62
C GLY A 321 18.80 0.55 18.32
N THR A 322 19.76 0.62 17.42
CA THR A 322 19.65 -0.01 16.10
C THR A 322 21.05 -0.31 15.53
N ILE A 323 21.10 -0.84 14.31
CA ILE A 323 22.34 -1.08 13.57
C ILE A 323 22.28 -0.25 12.29
N ARG A 324 23.28 0.62 12.13
CA ARG A 324 23.48 1.42 10.92
C ARG A 324 24.61 0.81 10.10
N PHE A 325 24.56 0.93 8.77
CA PHE A 325 25.64 0.47 7.90
C PHE A 325 26.44 1.65 7.34
N GLU A 326 27.77 1.53 7.36
CA GLU A 326 28.73 2.40 6.69
C GLU A 326 29.37 1.61 5.54
N GLY A 327 28.82 1.75 4.33
CA GLY A 327 29.09 0.81 3.24
C GLY A 327 28.61 -0.60 3.62
N ALA A 328 29.51 -1.57 3.63
CA ALA A 328 29.23 -2.92 4.11
C ALA A 328 29.41 -3.11 5.63
N THR A 329 29.95 -2.12 6.35
CA THR A 329 30.32 -2.29 7.77
C THR A 329 29.16 -1.94 8.70
N PRO A 330 28.63 -2.88 9.50
CA PRO A 330 27.60 -2.59 10.48
C PRO A 330 28.19 -1.90 11.73
N VAL A 331 27.50 -0.88 12.21
CA VAL A 331 27.84 -0.05 13.37
C VAL A 331 26.63 -0.01 14.32
N ALA A 332 26.85 -0.39 15.58
CA ALA A 332 25.81 -0.28 16.61
C ALA A 332 25.52 1.18 16.94
N VAL A 333 24.23 1.49 17.07
CA VAL A 333 23.72 2.75 17.61
C VAL A 333 23.05 2.40 18.94
N ASP A 334 23.62 2.88 20.03
CA ASP A 334 23.14 2.56 21.38
C ASP A 334 21.76 3.21 21.65
N PRO A 335 20.86 2.53 22.38
CA PRO A 335 19.57 3.10 22.78
C PRO A 335 19.74 4.26 23.75
N ARG A 336 18.89 5.28 23.63
CA ARG A 336 18.82 6.41 24.57
C ARG A 336 17.39 6.56 25.07
N GLN A 337 17.20 6.41 26.37
CA GLN A 337 15.89 6.62 27.01
C GLN A 337 15.43 8.06 26.81
N GLY A 338 14.13 8.26 26.66
CA GLY A 338 13.56 9.60 26.61
C GLY A 338 13.60 10.24 28.00
N GLN A 339 13.74 11.55 28.06
CA GLN A 339 13.82 12.26 29.32
C GLN A 339 13.08 13.59 29.25
N LYS A 340 12.33 13.92 30.30
CA LYS A 340 11.71 15.23 30.50
C LYS A 340 11.97 15.72 31.92
N LEU A 341 12.47 16.94 32.06
CA LEU A 341 12.75 17.56 33.36
C LEU A 341 11.45 17.73 34.15
N ASP A 342 11.42 17.25 35.40
CA ASP A 342 10.35 17.57 36.34
C ASP A 342 10.62 18.96 36.91
N VAL A 343 10.02 19.99 36.31
CA VAL A 343 10.21 21.39 36.71
C VAL A 343 9.84 21.61 38.18
N THR A 344 8.83 20.91 38.71
CA THR A 344 8.39 21.11 40.09
C THR A 344 9.38 20.49 41.07
N GLY A 345 9.79 19.24 40.82
CA GLY A 345 10.82 18.58 41.62
C GLY A 345 12.18 19.27 41.50
N ALA A 346 12.56 19.73 40.30
CA ALA A 346 13.80 20.45 40.04
C ALA A 346 13.85 21.79 40.78
N ALA A 347 12.73 22.53 40.85
CA ALA A 347 12.64 23.73 41.66
C ALA A 347 12.88 23.42 43.15
N GLN A 348 12.33 22.33 43.67
CA GLN A 348 12.53 21.92 45.07
C GLN A 348 13.98 21.54 45.35
N SER A 349 14.60 20.72 44.48
CA SER A 349 16.02 20.36 44.60
C SER A 349 16.92 21.58 44.54
N LEU A 350 16.67 22.52 43.62
CA LEU A 350 17.43 23.76 43.53
C LEU A 350 17.28 24.59 44.80
N LEU A 351 16.06 24.81 45.31
CA LEU A 351 15.85 25.62 46.52
C LEU A 351 16.53 25.03 47.75
N ALA A 352 16.65 23.71 47.83
CA ALA A 352 17.26 22.99 48.93
C ALA A 352 18.79 23.01 48.90
N ASP A 353 19.39 22.77 47.74
CA ASP A 353 20.81 22.34 47.67
C ASP A 353 21.72 23.31 46.86
N TRP A 354 21.17 24.34 46.21
CA TRP A 354 21.94 25.19 45.29
C TRP A 354 23.14 25.91 45.92
N ALA A 355 23.05 26.25 47.21
CA ALA A 355 24.09 27.01 47.92
C ALA A 355 25.16 26.11 48.58
N ASP A 356 25.01 24.78 48.52
CA ASP A 356 25.97 23.82 49.11
C ASP A 356 27.27 23.69 48.31
N GLY A 357 27.32 24.24 47.09
CA GLY A 357 28.49 24.21 46.20
C GLY A 357 28.73 22.87 45.51
N GLY A 358 27.84 21.89 45.71
CA GLY A 358 27.82 20.60 45.01
C GLY A 358 27.07 20.62 43.67
N THR A 359 26.97 19.45 43.03
CA THR A 359 26.09 19.26 41.87
C THR A 359 24.67 18.96 42.37
N VAL A 360 23.69 19.73 41.94
CA VAL A 360 22.28 19.53 42.27
C VAL A 360 21.68 18.51 41.30
N GLU A 361 21.13 17.41 41.83
CA GLU A 361 20.42 16.41 41.03
C GLU A 361 18.97 16.87 40.80
N LEU A 362 18.64 17.11 39.54
CA LEU A 362 17.30 17.53 39.11
C LEU A 362 16.49 16.29 38.70
N PRO A 363 15.33 16.03 39.33
CA PRO A 363 14.50 14.90 38.98
C PRO A 363 13.98 15.02 37.55
N VAL A 364 13.94 13.88 36.87
CA VAL A 364 13.50 13.75 35.49
C VAL A 364 12.50 12.59 35.38
N ALA A 365 11.50 12.76 34.53
CA ALA A 365 10.63 11.68 34.10
C ALA A 365 11.28 11.00 32.88
N THR A 366 11.59 9.71 32.99
CA THR A 366 12.16 8.93 31.90
C THR A 366 11.11 8.13 31.15
N THR A 367 11.28 8.00 29.85
CA THR A 367 10.47 7.12 28.98
C THR A 367 11.36 5.96 28.53
N PRO A 368 11.07 4.71 28.92
CA PRO A 368 11.90 3.57 28.57
C PRO A 368 11.83 3.29 27.06
N VAL A 369 12.94 2.80 26.53
CA VAL A 369 13.06 2.25 25.17
C VAL A 369 12.99 0.73 25.24
N LYS A 370 12.56 0.10 24.14
CA LYS A 370 12.46 -1.36 24.06
C LYS A 370 13.82 -2.03 24.03
N THR A 371 14.77 -1.45 23.30
CA THR A 371 16.09 -2.02 23.05
C THR A 371 17.08 -1.76 24.19
N THR A 372 18.00 -2.71 24.40
CA THR A 372 19.12 -2.58 25.33
C THR A 372 20.44 -2.56 24.57
N LYS A 373 21.49 -2.00 25.18
CA LYS A 373 22.83 -1.98 24.61
C LYS A 373 23.33 -3.40 24.32
N GLU A 374 23.09 -4.32 25.24
CA GLU A 374 23.45 -5.73 25.11
C GLU A 374 22.70 -6.39 23.95
N GLY A 375 21.41 -6.07 23.78
CA GLY A 375 20.59 -6.57 22.68
C GLY A 375 21.07 -6.09 21.30
N VAL A 376 21.44 -4.81 21.19
CA VAL A 376 22.02 -4.25 19.96
C VAL A 376 23.37 -4.90 19.64
N GLN A 377 24.25 -5.05 20.64
CA GLN A 377 25.56 -5.68 20.44
C GLN A 377 25.45 -7.15 20.06
N LYS A 378 24.48 -7.87 20.64
CA LYS A 378 24.17 -9.26 20.26
C LYS A 378 23.73 -9.36 18.80
N ALA A 379 22.77 -8.53 18.38
CA ALA A 379 22.31 -8.52 16.99
C ALA A 379 23.41 -8.10 16.00
N LEU A 380 24.30 -7.18 16.40
CA LEU A 380 25.48 -6.79 15.62
C LEU A 380 26.42 -7.98 15.40
N ALA A 381 26.72 -8.73 16.47
CA ALA A 381 27.66 -9.85 16.44
C ALA A 381 27.10 -11.11 15.76
N GLU A 382 25.85 -11.48 16.07
CA GLU A 382 25.25 -12.74 15.63
C GLU A 382 24.54 -12.64 14.27
N VAL A 383 24.14 -11.44 13.85
CA VAL A 383 23.35 -11.26 12.62
C VAL A 383 24.02 -10.31 11.64
N ALA A 384 24.25 -9.05 12.01
CA ALA A 384 24.68 -8.04 11.04
C ALA A 384 26.08 -8.30 10.47
N LYS A 385 27.07 -8.61 11.34
CA LYS A 385 28.44 -8.92 10.93
C LYS A 385 28.51 -10.17 10.06
N PRO A 386 27.93 -11.32 10.44
CA PRO A 386 27.85 -12.47 9.55
C PRO A 386 27.16 -12.08 8.25
N ALA A 387 25.96 -11.51 8.27
CA ALA A 387 25.18 -11.26 7.07
C ALA A 387 25.87 -10.38 6.02
N THR A 388 26.80 -9.53 6.42
CA THR A 388 27.59 -8.66 5.51
C THR A 388 29.04 -9.12 5.30
N ALA A 389 29.46 -10.27 5.84
CA ALA A 389 30.84 -10.76 5.72
C ALA A 389 31.20 -11.28 4.31
N ALA A 390 30.22 -11.78 3.56
CA ALA A 390 30.44 -12.40 2.26
C ALA A 390 29.19 -12.27 1.36
N PRO A 391 29.36 -12.34 0.03
CA PRO A 391 28.23 -12.27 -0.90
C PRO A 391 27.20 -13.38 -0.72
N LEU A 392 25.95 -13.10 -1.10
CA LEU A 392 24.88 -14.09 -1.25
C LEU A 392 24.70 -14.41 -2.74
N ILE A 393 24.63 -15.69 -3.09
CA ILE A 393 24.36 -16.16 -4.45
C ILE A 393 22.90 -16.62 -4.55
N ILE A 394 22.18 -16.11 -5.54
CA ILE A 394 20.85 -16.61 -5.90
C ILE A 394 21.00 -17.39 -7.20
N GLN A 395 20.86 -18.72 -7.11
CA GLN A 395 21.06 -19.64 -8.20
C GLN A 395 19.83 -19.66 -9.10
N GLY A 396 19.98 -19.12 -10.32
CA GLY A 396 18.93 -19.14 -11.33
C GLY A 396 19.12 -20.29 -12.32
N GLU A 397 18.17 -20.46 -13.24
CA GLU A 397 18.29 -21.46 -14.29
C GLU A 397 19.25 -20.95 -15.39
N GLY A 398 20.52 -21.34 -15.28
CA GLY A 398 21.58 -21.04 -16.26
C GLY A 398 22.37 -19.76 -15.98
N LYS A 399 21.93 -18.92 -15.04
CA LYS A 399 22.62 -17.70 -14.61
C LYS A 399 22.29 -17.40 -13.15
N ASP A 400 23.27 -16.92 -12.41
CA ASP A 400 23.15 -16.61 -10.98
C ASP A 400 23.19 -15.09 -10.73
N ALA A 401 22.53 -14.64 -9.67
CA ALA A 401 22.73 -13.29 -9.13
C ALA A 401 23.70 -13.33 -7.95
N THR A 402 24.58 -12.33 -7.88
CA THR A 402 25.45 -12.12 -6.72
C THR A 402 25.05 -10.83 -6.03
N LEU A 403 24.74 -10.91 -4.73
CA LEU A 403 24.54 -9.75 -3.88
C LEU A 403 25.80 -9.53 -3.07
N THR A 404 26.47 -8.39 -3.28
CA THR A 404 27.69 -8.05 -2.54
C THR A 404 27.37 -7.65 -1.09
N PRO A 405 28.36 -7.66 -0.19
CA PRO A 405 28.23 -7.09 1.15
C PRO A 405 27.58 -5.70 1.21
N GLU A 406 27.92 -4.80 0.29
CA GLU A 406 27.31 -3.46 0.24
C GLU A 406 25.82 -3.53 -0.13
N MET A 407 25.44 -4.40 -1.07
CA MET A 407 24.03 -4.62 -1.41
C MET A 407 23.26 -5.20 -0.22
N LEU A 408 23.84 -6.20 0.45
CA LEU A 408 23.23 -6.85 1.63
C LEU A 408 23.03 -5.87 2.78
N ALA A 409 23.95 -4.94 2.99
CA ALA A 409 23.81 -3.87 3.97
C ALA A 409 22.58 -2.97 3.71
N THR A 410 22.17 -2.79 2.44
CA THR A 410 20.94 -2.03 2.11
C THR A 410 19.66 -2.83 2.33
N VAL A 411 19.76 -4.16 2.31
CA VAL A 411 18.65 -5.12 2.38
C VAL A 411 18.29 -5.47 3.82
N LEU A 412 19.23 -5.46 4.75
CA LEU A 412 18.97 -5.81 6.15
C LEU A 412 18.26 -4.67 6.89
N VAL A 413 17.19 -5.01 7.60
CA VAL A 413 16.43 -4.11 8.46
C VAL A 413 16.41 -4.66 9.88
N PHE A 414 16.63 -3.80 10.88
CA PHE A 414 16.59 -4.17 12.29
C PHE A 414 15.49 -3.41 12.99
N GLU A 415 14.54 -4.14 13.57
CA GLU A 415 13.43 -3.57 14.33
C GLU A 415 13.57 -3.90 15.82
N PRO A 416 13.19 -2.98 16.73
CA PRO A 416 13.12 -3.24 18.17
C PRO A 416 12.27 -4.47 18.50
N ALA A 417 12.81 -5.39 19.29
CA ALA A 417 12.09 -6.53 19.84
C ALA A 417 11.66 -6.27 21.28
N ASP A 418 10.61 -6.95 21.75
CA ASP A 418 10.09 -6.77 23.11
C ASP A 418 11.00 -7.39 24.20
N ASP A 419 12.03 -8.14 23.82
CA ASP A 419 12.99 -8.81 24.71
C ASP A 419 14.26 -7.99 25.00
N GLY A 420 14.32 -6.72 24.56
CA GLY A 420 15.54 -5.91 24.62
C GLY A 420 16.42 -5.99 23.39
N GLY A 421 16.16 -6.93 22.47
CA GLY A 421 16.97 -7.18 21.28
C GLY A 421 16.51 -6.44 20.03
N LEU A 422 17.12 -6.83 18.91
CA LEU A 422 16.70 -6.44 17.56
C LEU A 422 16.26 -7.66 16.77
N THR A 423 15.10 -7.58 16.14
CA THR A 423 14.65 -8.55 15.14
C THR A 423 15.18 -8.13 13.78
N ALA A 424 16.03 -8.96 13.19
CA ALA A 424 16.51 -8.76 11.83
C ALA A 424 15.47 -9.24 10.81
N LYS A 425 15.30 -8.46 9.74
CA LYS A 425 14.44 -8.76 8.59
C LYS A 425 15.20 -8.46 7.30
N VAL A 426 14.72 -9.06 6.22
CA VAL A 426 15.20 -8.83 4.85
C VAL A 426 14.16 -7.97 4.15
N ASP A 427 14.60 -6.84 3.63
CA ASP A 427 13.81 -6.02 2.71
C ASP A 427 13.80 -6.69 1.33
N ASN A 428 12.77 -7.52 1.11
CA ASN A 428 12.63 -8.28 -0.13
C ASN A 428 12.57 -7.38 -1.37
N ALA A 429 12.05 -6.14 -1.26
CA ALA A 429 11.95 -5.25 -2.41
C ALA A 429 13.35 -4.82 -2.89
N LYS A 430 14.23 -4.43 -1.97
CA LYS A 430 15.62 -4.09 -2.29
C LYS A 430 16.43 -5.30 -2.75
N LEU A 431 16.16 -6.47 -2.17
CA LEU A 431 16.81 -7.71 -2.61
C LEU A 431 16.47 -7.98 -4.08
N VAL A 432 15.19 -7.87 -4.45
CA VAL A 432 14.71 -8.02 -5.84
C VAL A 432 15.27 -6.92 -6.74
N GLU A 433 15.43 -5.68 -6.26
CA GLU A 433 16.06 -4.59 -7.00
C GLU A 433 17.51 -4.92 -7.42
N HIS A 434 18.29 -5.55 -6.53
CA HIS A 434 19.66 -5.97 -6.82
C HIS A 434 19.75 -7.25 -7.65
N ALA A 435 18.90 -8.24 -7.36
CA ALA A 435 18.97 -9.58 -7.97
C ALA A 435 18.20 -9.69 -9.30
N GLY A 436 17.05 -9.03 -9.42
CA GLY A 436 16.17 -9.10 -10.57
C GLY A 436 16.84 -8.77 -11.90
N PRO A 437 17.58 -7.64 -12.03
CA PRO A 437 18.30 -7.32 -13.26
C PRO A 437 19.33 -8.37 -13.67
N GLN A 438 19.97 -9.04 -12.70
CA GLN A 438 20.96 -10.07 -12.97
C GLN A 438 20.31 -11.36 -13.50
N LEU A 439 19.13 -11.70 -12.98
CA LEU A 439 18.36 -12.89 -13.36
C LEU A 439 17.36 -12.66 -14.50
N LYS A 440 17.26 -11.45 -15.06
CA LYS A 440 16.30 -11.15 -16.13
C LYS A 440 16.36 -12.13 -17.32
N ASP A 441 17.55 -12.62 -17.67
CA ASP A 441 17.76 -13.58 -18.77
C ASP A 441 17.26 -15.00 -18.43
N THR A 442 17.00 -15.29 -17.15
CA THR A 442 16.38 -16.55 -16.70
C THR A 442 14.86 -16.46 -16.72
N GLU A 443 14.27 -15.29 -16.95
CA GLU A 443 12.83 -15.12 -17.12
C GLU A 443 12.45 -15.16 -18.60
N LYS A 444 11.21 -15.56 -18.88
CA LYS A 444 10.66 -15.60 -20.23
C LYS A 444 9.31 -14.90 -20.21
N GLU A 445 9.19 -13.84 -21.00
CA GLU A 445 7.91 -13.16 -21.15
C GLU A 445 6.92 -14.07 -21.90
N GLY A 446 5.72 -14.22 -21.33
CA GLY A 446 4.64 -14.95 -21.98
C GLY A 446 4.04 -14.16 -23.13
N LYS A 447 3.70 -14.83 -24.23
CA LYS A 447 3.02 -14.24 -25.40
C LYS A 447 1.80 -15.07 -25.75
N ASP A 448 0.67 -14.41 -25.93
CA ASP A 448 -0.55 -15.07 -26.39
C ASP A 448 -0.44 -15.45 -27.88
N ALA A 449 -1.10 -16.55 -28.26
CA ALA A 449 -1.25 -16.91 -29.65
C ALA A 449 -2.11 -15.86 -30.38
N GLN A 450 -1.77 -15.57 -31.62
CA GLN A 450 -2.45 -14.56 -32.44
C GLN A 450 -2.80 -15.12 -33.82
N ILE A 451 -3.97 -14.75 -34.34
CA ILE A 451 -4.34 -15.03 -35.72
C ILE A 451 -4.02 -13.79 -36.54
N VAL A 452 -3.05 -13.90 -37.45
CA VAL A 452 -2.61 -12.81 -38.31
C VAL A 452 -2.83 -13.16 -39.78
N PHE A 453 -2.98 -12.15 -40.64
CA PHE A 453 -3.08 -12.37 -42.08
C PHE A 453 -1.70 -12.19 -42.74
N GLU A 454 -1.06 -13.31 -43.11
CA GLU A 454 0.23 -13.33 -43.81
C GLU A 454 0.03 -13.89 -45.22
N GLY A 455 0.50 -13.18 -46.25
CA GLY A 455 0.26 -13.57 -47.65
C GLY A 455 -1.23 -13.62 -48.04
N GLY A 456 -2.07 -12.87 -47.34
CA GLY A 456 -3.52 -12.81 -47.60
C GLY A 456 -4.34 -13.92 -46.97
N ARG A 457 -3.76 -14.80 -46.14
CA ARG A 457 -4.45 -15.91 -45.46
C ARG A 457 -4.21 -15.87 -43.94
N PRO A 458 -5.14 -16.40 -43.12
CA PRO A 458 -4.97 -16.47 -41.66
C PRO A 458 -3.87 -17.48 -41.30
N VAL A 459 -2.99 -17.08 -40.38
CA VAL A 459 -1.90 -17.89 -39.83
C VAL A 459 -1.88 -17.69 -38.32
N VAL A 460 -1.76 -18.78 -37.56
CA VAL A 460 -1.59 -18.73 -36.10
C VAL A 460 -0.12 -18.51 -35.77
N LYS A 461 0.18 -17.37 -35.13
CA LYS A 461 1.43 -17.17 -34.40
C LYS A 461 1.32 -17.87 -33.05
N GLU A 462 2.26 -18.75 -32.77
CA GLU A 462 2.22 -19.60 -31.58
C GLU A 462 2.35 -18.78 -30.28
N SER A 463 1.64 -19.24 -29.26
CA SER A 463 1.80 -18.75 -27.90
C SER A 463 3.12 -19.22 -27.30
N VAL A 464 3.64 -18.43 -26.38
CA VAL A 464 4.81 -18.74 -25.58
C VAL A 464 4.41 -18.62 -24.12
N ASP A 465 4.55 -19.69 -23.35
CA ASP A 465 4.29 -19.60 -21.91
C ASP A 465 5.34 -18.71 -21.23
N GLY A 466 4.87 -17.91 -20.30
CA GLY A 466 5.71 -17.10 -19.44
C GLY A 466 6.38 -17.96 -18.38
N ARG A 467 7.56 -17.53 -17.95
CA ARG A 467 8.29 -18.08 -16.81
C ARG A 467 8.87 -16.91 -16.05
N GLY A 468 8.45 -16.72 -14.80
CA GLY A 468 9.01 -15.68 -13.93
C GLY A 468 9.49 -16.27 -12.61
N ILE A 469 10.27 -15.51 -11.87
CA ILE A 469 10.77 -15.93 -10.54
C ILE A 469 9.66 -15.74 -9.50
N ASP A 470 9.41 -16.77 -8.70
CA ASP A 470 8.56 -16.72 -7.51
C ASP A 470 9.39 -16.21 -6.33
N TRP A 471 9.54 -14.88 -6.24
CA TRP A 471 10.35 -14.22 -5.23
C TRP A 471 9.87 -14.51 -3.80
N GLU A 472 8.57 -14.64 -3.58
CA GLU A 472 8.02 -14.96 -2.26
C GLU A 472 8.52 -16.33 -1.77
N LYS A 473 8.53 -17.35 -2.63
CA LYS A 473 9.07 -18.66 -2.27
C LYS A 473 10.59 -18.67 -2.20
N SER A 474 11.25 -18.02 -3.15
CA SER A 474 12.71 -18.02 -3.29
C SER A 474 13.41 -17.41 -2.07
N LEU A 475 12.79 -16.40 -1.44
CA LEU A 475 13.44 -15.59 -0.40
C LEU A 475 13.16 -16.05 1.04
N THR A 476 12.39 -17.12 1.22
CA THR A 476 11.96 -17.60 2.55
C THR A 476 13.10 -17.96 3.50
N THR A 477 14.25 -18.38 2.98
CA THR A 477 15.40 -18.86 3.77
C THR A 477 16.59 -17.90 3.80
N VAL A 478 16.46 -16.71 3.18
CA VAL A 478 17.59 -15.77 2.99
C VAL A 478 18.23 -15.39 4.32
N LEU A 479 17.43 -15.00 5.32
CA LEU A 479 17.97 -14.54 6.60
C LEU A 479 18.76 -15.64 7.33
N ASP A 480 18.32 -16.89 7.23
CA ASP A 480 19.03 -18.02 7.84
C ASP A 480 20.31 -18.36 7.09
N VAL A 481 20.34 -18.19 5.77
CA VAL A 481 21.54 -18.38 4.94
C VAL A 481 22.56 -17.28 5.19
N LEU A 482 22.13 -16.03 5.36
CA LEU A 482 23.01 -14.90 5.64
C LEU A 482 23.76 -15.02 6.97
N LYS A 483 23.21 -15.77 7.94
CA LYS A 483 23.86 -16.01 9.25
C LYS A 483 24.96 -17.08 9.21
N ARG A 484 25.10 -17.83 8.10
CA ARG A 484 26.07 -18.93 7.99
C ARG A 484 27.45 -18.42 7.58
N ASP A 485 28.50 -19.06 8.06
CA ASP A 485 29.89 -18.71 7.70
C ASP A 485 30.30 -19.21 6.31
N ASN A 486 29.57 -20.18 5.75
CA ASN A 486 29.80 -20.78 4.44
C ASN A 486 28.46 -21.10 3.73
N GLU A 487 28.54 -21.50 2.46
CA GLU A 487 27.37 -21.95 1.65
C GLU A 487 26.23 -20.92 1.56
N ARG A 488 26.58 -19.68 1.22
CA ARG A 488 25.63 -18.57 1.04
C ARG A 488 24.97 -18.60 -0.34
N ALA A 489 24.22 -19.67 -0.58
CA ALA A 489 23.46 -19.83 -1.82
C ALA A 489 22.00 -20.20 -1.53
N ILE A 490 21.09 -19.57 -2.27
CA ILE A 490 19.68 -19.97 -2.34
C ILE A 490 19.30 -20.24 -3.79
N LYS A 491 18.30 -21.09 -4.01
CA LYS A 491 17.78 -21.38 -5.35
C LYS A 491 16.61 -20.44 -5.68
N ALA A 492 16.62 -19.85 -6.87
CA ALA A 492 15.45 -19.17 -7.41
C ALA A 492 14.40 -20.21 -7.82
N GLU A 493 13.19 -20.07 -7.28
CA GLU A 493 12.02 -20.85 -7.66
C GLU A 493 11.31 -20.16 -8.81
N TYR A 494 10.91 -20.92 -9.84
CA TYR A 494 10.22 -20.37 -11.02
C TYR A 494 8.76 -20.76 -11.04
N LYS A 495 7.93 -19.82 -11.48
CA LYS A 495 6.50 -20.03 -11.74
C LYS A 495 6.24 -19.89 -13.23
N HIS A 496 5.67 -20.95 -13.81
CA HIS A 496 5.14 -20.89 -15.17
C HIS A 496 3.81 -20.16 -15.17
N THR A 497 3.66 -19.25 -16.13
CA THR A 497 2.43 -18.52 -16.40
C THR A 497 1.99 -18.88 -17.81
N PRO A 498 1.02 -19.81 -17.96
CA PRO A 498 0.51 -20.17 -19.26
C PRO A 498 0.02 -18.95 -20.03
N ALA A 499 0.16 -18.97 -21.35
CA ALA A 499 -0.44 -17.94 -22.21
C ALA A 499 -1.97 -17.88 -21.98
N LYS A 500 -2.55 -16.67 -22.02
CA LYS A 500 -4.00 -16.47 -21.86
C LYS A 500 -4.76 -17.04 -23.04
N VAL A 501 -4.16 -16.96 -24.23
CA VAL A 501 -4.62 -17.66 -25.43
C VAL A 501 -3.53 -18.59 -25.90
N THR A 502 -3.77 -19.90 -25.82
CA THR A 502 -2.79 -20.90 -26.25
C THR A 502 -2.85 -21.12 -27.77
N THR A 503 -1.76 -21.61 -28.35
CA THR A 503 -1.71 -22.06 -29.75
C THR A 503 -2.83 -23.04 -30.08
N GLU A 504 -3.12 -23.96 -29.16
CA GLU A 504 -4.18 -24.96 -29.31
C GLU A 504 -5.57 -24.31 -29.36
N GLN A 505 -5.84 -23.33 -28.49
CA GLN A 505 -7.09 -22.57 -28.50
C GLN A 505 -7.25 -21.77 -29.80
N ALA A 506 -6.19 -21.10 -30.26
CA ALA A 506 -6.20 -20.38 -31.53
C ALA A 506 -6.45 -21.32 -32.73
N ASN A 507 -5.81 -22.49 -32.75
CA ASN A 507 -6.03 -23.51 -33.78
C ASN A 507 -7.45 -24.10 -33.72
N LYS A 508 -8.02 -24.27 -32.53
CA LYS A 508 -9.38 -24.76 -32.32
C LYS A 508 -10.45 -23.80 -32.88
N MET A 509 -10.12 -22.52 -33.09
CA MET A 509 -11.02 -21.60 -33.80
C MET A 509 -11.30 -22.03 -35.25
N GLY A 510 -10.52 -22.92 -35.86
CA GLY A 510 -10.87 -23.49 -37.17
C GLY A 510 -10.91 -22.47 -38.32
N ILE A 511 -10.19 -21.35 -38.22
CA ILE A 511 -10.17 -20.29 -39.23
C ILE A 511 -9.22 -20.69 -40.37
N LYS A 512 -9.74 -21.32 -41.41
CA LYS A 512 -8.94 -22.03 -42.42
C LYS A 512 -9.16 -21.55 -43.85
N GLU A 513 -10.40 -21.19 -44.19
CA GLU A 513 -10.82 -20.92 -45.56
C GLU A 513 -11.83 -19.76 -45.63
N VAL A 514 -12.04 -19.22 -46.83
CA VAL A 514 -13.04 -18.18 -47.06
C VAL A 514 -14.44 -18.79 -47.00
N ILE A 515 -15.26 -18.28 -46.09
CA ILE A 515 -16.66 -18.72 -45.92
C ILE A 515 -17.64 -17.73 -46.55
N GLY A 516 -17.28 -16.44 -46.66
CA GLY A 516 -18.07 -15.45 -47.36
C GLY A 516 -17.25 -14.21 -47.70
N GLU A 517 -17.56 -13.56 -48.80
CA GLU A 517 -16.91 -12.31 -49.19
C GLU A 517 -17.87 -11.41 -49.97
N PHE A 518 -17.62 -10.11 -49.89
CA PHE A 518 -18.34 -9.14 -50.71
C PHE A 518 -17.48 -7.90 -50.96
N GLN A 519 -17.73 -7.22 -52.06
CA GLN A 519 -17.01 -6.01 -52.42
C GLN A 519 -17.98 -4.93 -52.89
N THR A 520 -17.76 -3.70 -52.42
CA THR A 520 -18.40 -2.50 -52.97
C THR A 520 -17.33 -1.50 -53.41
N GLY A 521 -17.69 -0.58 -54.30
CA GLY A 521 -16.78 0.47 -54.77
C GLY A 521 -17.49 1.77 -55.11
N GLY A 522 -16.77 2.68 -55.78
CA GLY A 522 -17.29 3.98 -56.20
C GLY A 522 -17.34 5.01 -55.07
N PHE A 523 -16.36 5.01 -54.17
CA PHE A 523 -16.30 5.97 -53.07
C PHE A 523 -16.11 7.41 -53.58
N VAL A 524 -16.78 8.35 -52.92
CA VAL A 524 -16.35 9.75 -52.93
C VAL A 524 -15.18 9.89 -51.94
N ALA A 525 -14.16 10.68 -52.26
CA ALA A 525 -12.89 10.75 -51.51
C ALA A 525 -13.06 10.89 -49.97
N ALA A 526 -13.96 11.78 -49.52
CA ALA A 526 -14.25 11.96 -48.10
C ALA A 526 -14.83 10.71 -47.43
N SER A 527 -15.77 10.02 -48.10
CA SER A 527 -16.32 8.74 -47.64
C SER A 527 -15.24 7.64 -47.62
N GLY A 528 -14.32 7.64 -48.58
CA GLY A 528 -13.21 6.70 -48.63
C GLY A 528 -12.31 6.80 -47.41
N THR A 529 -12.08 8.01 -46.90
CA THR A 529 -11.31 8.24 -45.66
C THR A 529 -11.98 7.61 -44.45
N ASN A 530 -13.30 7.80 -44.29
CA ASN A 530 -14.06 7.19 -43.19
C ASN A 530 -14.11 5.67 -43.28
N ILE A 531 -14.29 5.13 -44.49
CA ILE A 531 -14.31 3.68 -44.75
C ILE A 531 -12.94 3.06 -44.42
N ARG A 532 -11.84 3.72 -44.77
CA ARG A 532 -10.49 3.29 -44.40
C ARG A 532 -10.33 3.15 -42.89
N VAL A 533 -10.72 4.17 -42.12
CA VAL A 533 -10.60 4.16 -40.65
C VAL A 533 -11.37 2.98 -40.04
N VAL A 534 -12.59 2.71 -40.53
CA VAL A 534 -13.37 1.55 -40.08
C VAL A 534 -12.74 0.23 -40.53
N ALA A 535 -12.25 0.17 -41.76
CA ALA A 535 -11.62 -1.02 -42.31
C ALA A 535 -10.37 -1.41 -41.52
N GLU A 536 -9.50 -0.45 -41.22
CA GLU A 536 -8.29 -0.64 -40.40
C GLU A 536 -8.63 -1.12 -38.98
N LYS A 537 -9.69 -0.55 -38.36
CA LYS A 537 -10.15 -1.00 -37.05
C LYS A 537 -10.69 -2.43 -37.08
N VAL A 538 -11.50 -2.78 -38.06
CA VAL A 538 -12.20 -4.09 -38.15
C VAL A 538 -11.30 -5.21 -38.68
N ASN A 539 -10.19 -4.89 -39.35
CA ASN A 539 -9.28 -5.90 -39.89
C ASN A 539 -8.66 -6.75 -38.77
N GLY A 540 -8.84 -8.07 -38.83
CA GLY A 540 -8.38 -8.98 -37.78
C GLY A 540 -9.39 -9.24 -36.67
N ALA A 541 -10.59 -8.66 -36.73
CA ALA A 541 -11.64 -8.97 -35.76
C ALA A 541 -11.98 -10.46 -35.78
N ILE A 542 -12.03 -11.08 -34.61
CA ILE A 542 -12.44 -12.48 -34.43
C ILE A 542 -13.83 -12.51 -33.80
N VAL A 543 -14.76 -13.19 -34.45
CA VAL A 543 -16.10 -13.51 -33.93
C VAL A 543 -16.08 -14.95 -33.44
N LYS A 544 -16.11 -15.12 -32.12
CA LYS A 544 -16.03 -16.43 -31.46
C LYS A 544 -17.28 -17.27 -31.75
N PRO A 545 -17.21 -18.59 -31.50
CA PRO A 545 -18.38 -19.45 -31.52
C PRO A 545 -19.56 -18.88 -30.71
N GLY A 546 -20.74 -18.76 -31.33
CA GLY A 546 -21.94 -18.21 -30.70
C GLY A 546 -21.94 -16.70 -30.44
N GLU A 547 -20.84 -15.99 -30.74
CA GLU A 547 -20.71 -14.55 -30.48
C GLU A 547 -21.50 -13.72 -31.50
N THR A 548 -22.11 -12.63 -31.04
CA THR A 548 -22.72 -11.62 -31.90
C THR A 548 -21.76 -10.45 -32.10
N PHE A 549 -21.31 -10.27 -33.34
CA PHE A 549 -20.52 -9.11 -33.73
C PHE A 549 -21.44 -7.88 -33.86
N SER A 550 -20.96 -6.72 -33.42
CA SER A 550 -21.62 -5.41 -33.57
C SER A 550 -20.62 -4.43 -34.15
N LEU A 551 -20.92 -3.83 -35.31
CA LEU A 551 -19.98 -2.92 -35.96
C LEU A 551 -19.74 -1.67 -35.11
N ASN A 552 -20.79 -1.06 -34.58
CA ASN A 552 -20.65 0.12 -33.70
C ASN A 552 -19.96 -0.25 -32.38
N GLY A 553 -20.34 -1.38 -31.77
CA GLY A 553 -19.71 -1.87 -30.55
C GLY A 553 -18.23 -2.14 -30.72
N TYR A 554 -17.82 -2.63 -31.89
CA TYR A 554 -16.42 -2.92 -32.19
C TYR A 554 -15.60 -1.66 -32.56
N THR A 555 -16.19 -0.73 -33.32
CA THR A 555 -15.47 0.46 -33.83
C THR A 555 -15.42 1.62 -32.85
N GLY A 556 -16.35 1.67 -31.89
CA GLY A 556 -16.49 2.75 -30.92
C GLY A 556 -16.94 4.08 -31.55
N PRO A 557 -16.82 5.20 -30.81
CA PRO A 557 -17.24 6.52 -31.26
C PRO A 557 -16.56 7.00 -32.56
N ARG A 558 -17.29 7.80 -33.34
CA ARG A 558 -16.90 8.26 -34.68
C ARG A 558 -16.79 9.78 -34.76
N GLY A 559 -15.81 10.34 -34.07
CA GLY A 559 -15.51 11.77 -34.10
C GLY A 559 -14.24 12.10 -34.91
N LEU A 560 -13.98 13.40 -35.06
CA LEU A 560 -12.76 13.91 -35.70
C LEU A 560 -11.50 13.40 -35.00
N ALA A 561 -11.54 13.28 -33.66
CA ALA A 561 -10.43 12.76 -32.85
C ALA A 561 -10.06 11.31 -33.18
N GLN A 562 -11.00 10.52 -33.70
CA GLN A 562 -10.77 9.13 -34.12
C GLN A 562 -10.36 9.03 -35.60
N GLY A 563 -10.11 10.17 -36.27
CA GLY A 563 -9.66 10.23 -37.66
C GLY A 563 -10.78 10.25 -38.71
N TYR A 564 -12.04 10.33 -38.28
CA TYR A 564 -13.16 10.50 -39.20
C TYR A 564 -13.24 11.93 -39.72
N VAL A 565 -13.80 12.09 -40.92
CA VAL A 565 -14.02 13.38 -41.59
C VAL A 565 -15.50 13.55 -41.93
N GLU A 566 -15.89 14.78 -42.20
CA GLU A 566 -17.24 15.09 -42.69
C GLU A 566 -17.44 14.52 -44.10
N ALA A 567 -18.51 13.76 -44.30
CA ALA A 567 -18.88 13.19 -45.58
C ALA A 567 -20.40 13.13 -45.73
N GLY A 568 -20.87 12.85 -46.95
CA GLY A 568 -22.29 12.81 -47.26
C GLY A 568 -23.06 11.80 -46.41
N ILE A 569 -24.21 12.23 -45.89
CA ILE A 569 -25.21 11.39 -45.24
C ILE A 569 -26.57 11.60 -45.89
N ILE A 570 -27.53 10.76 -45.53
CA ILE A 570 -28.94 10.92 -45.88
C ILE A 570 -29.67 11.22 -44.58
N GLU A 571 -30.23 12.42 -44.46
CA GLU A 571 -30.99 12.86 -43.29
C GLU A 571 -32.43 13.14 -43.71
N ASN A 572 -33.38 12.39 -43.16
CA ASN A 572 -34.82 12.54 -43.45
C ASN A 572 -35.15 12.57 -44.97
N GLY A 573 -34.50 11.71 -45.75
CA GLY A 573 -34.71 11.59 -47.18
C GLY A 573 -34.01 12.66 -48.04
N VAL A 574 -33.16 13.51 -47.45
CA VAL A 574 -32.40 14.55 -48.16
C VAL A 574 -30.89 14.34 -47.99
N PRO A 575 -30.07 14.66 -49.00
CA PRO A 575 -28.63 14.70 -48.85
C PRO A 575 -28.20 15.72 -47.77
N GLY A 576 -27.33 15.32 -46.87
CA GLY A 576 -26.70 16.16 -45.85
C GLY A 576 -25.23 15.78 -45.68
N LYS A 577 -24.59 16.30 -44.63
CA LYS A 577 -23.22 15.94 -44.26
C LYS A 577 -23.09 15.75 -42.76
N ALA A 578 -22.27 14.78 -42.35
CA ALA A 578 -21.90 14.58 -40.96
C ALA A 578 -20.52 13.91 -40.87
N VAL A 579 -19.88 14.07 -39.71
CA VAL A 579 -18.63 13.36 -39.38
C VAL A 579 -18.89 11.86 -39.39
N GLY A 580 -18.06 11.10 -40.10
CA GLY A 580 -18.27 9.65 -40.27
C GLY A 580 -19.31 9.30 -41.34
N GLY A 581 -19.75 10.25 -42.17
CA GLY A 581 -20.62 9.96 -43.30
C GLY A 581 -20.04 8.93 -44.28
N GLY A 582 -20.93 8.18 -44.94
CA GLY A 582 -20.55 7.17 -45.95
C GLY A 582 -20.17 5.77 -45.43
N ILE A 583 -20.10 5.57 -44.11
CA ILE A 583 -19.76 4.26 -43.50
C ILE A 583 -20.83 3.19 -43.74
N SER A 584 -22.09 3.56 -44.04
CA SER A 584 -23.12 2.59 -44.46
C SER A 584 -22.67 1.73 -45.66
N GLN A 585 -21.73 2.20 -46.47
CA GLN A 585 -21.13 1.36 -47.52
C GLN A 585 -20.26 0.23 -46.95
N PHE A 586 -19.47 0.51 -45.91
CA PHE A 586 -18.76 -0.54 -45.18
C PHE A 586 -19.75 -1.51 -44.52
N ALA A 587 -20.79 -0.98 -43.86
CA ALA A 587 -21.83 -1.79 -43.22
C ALA A 587 -22.55 -2.71 -44.23
N THR A 588 -22.99 -2.20 -45.38
CA THR A 588 -23.58 -3.04 -46.44
C THR A 588 -22.60 -4.08 -46.98
N THR A 589 -21.31 -3.74 -47.09
CA THR A 589 -20.29 -4.71 -47.53
C THR A 589 -20.12 -5.82 -46.50
N LEU A 590 -20.08 -5.47 -45.21
CA LEU A 590 -19.96 -6.42 -44.11
C LEU A 590 -21.20 -7.31 -44.01
N TYR A 591 -22.40 -6.72 -44.15
CA TYR A 591 -23.67 -7.43 -44.20
C TYR A 591 -23.68 -8.50 -45.28
N ASN A 592 -23.31 -8.15 -46.51
CA ASN A 592 -23.33 -9.10 -47.60
C ASN A 592 -22.24 -10.17 -47.46
N ALA A 593 -21.05 -9.85 -46.92
CA ALA A 593 -20.05 -10.85 -46.60
C ALA A 593 -20.54 -11.84 -45.53
N ALA A 594 -21.18 -11.35 -44.46
CA ALA A 594 -21.81 -12.15 -43.41
C ALA A 594 -23.00 -12.97 -43.94
N TYR A 595 -23.81 -12.39 -44.83
CA TYR A 595 -24.91 -13.06 -45.53
C TYR A 595 -24.39 -14.28 -46.29
N HIS A 596 -23.33 -14.11 -47.09
CA HIS A 596 -22.74 -15.19 -47.88
C HIS A 596 -21.99 -16.23 -47.03
N ALA A 597 -21.49 -15.83 -45.86
CA ALA A 597 -20.87 -16.73 -44.88
C ALA A 597 -21.85 -17.60 -44.09
N GLY A 598 -23.17 -17.41 -44.29
CA GLY A 598 -24.18 -18.15 -43.54
C GLY A 598 -24.36 -17.68 -42.08
N MET A 599 -23.85 -16.49 -41.75
CA MET A 599 -24.03 -15.91 -40.42
C MET A 599 -25.51 -15.63 -40.16
N LYS A 600 -25.91 -15.74 -38.89
CA LYS A 600 -27.27 -15.41 -38.47
C LYS A 600 -27.38 -13.89 -38.35
N ASP A 601 -28.35 -13.30 -39.05
CA ASP A 601 -28.64 -11.88 -38.90
C ASP A 601 -29.16 -11.61 -37.48
N ALA A 602 -28.53 -10.67 -36.78
CA ALA A 602 -28.86 -10.29 -35.41
C ALA A 602 -29.30 -8.81 -35.32
N GLY A 603 -29.65 -8.22 -36.47
CA GLY A 603 -30.20 -6.88 -36.57
C GLY A 603 -29.43 -6.05 -37.58
N HIS A 604 -30.14 -5.55 -38.58
CA HIS A 604 -29.70 -4.49 -39.49
C HIS A 604 -30.92 -3.68 -39.93
N LYS A 605 -30.67 -2.54 -40.58
CA LYS A 605 -31.72 -1.69 -41.14
C LYS A 605 -31.29 -1.19 -42.52
N GLU A 606 -32.19 -1.19 -43.50
CA GLU A 606 -31.90 -0.69 -44.85
C GLU A 606 -31.97 0.84 -44.88
N HIS A 607 -31.50 1.42 -45.98
CA HIS A 607 -31.83 2.82 -46.28
C HIS A 607 -33.33 2.94 -46.59
N SER A 608 -33.92 4.11 -46.35
CA SER A 608 -35.33 4.36 -46.66
C SER A 608 -35.62 4.26 -48.16
N TYR A 609 -34.65 4.58 -49.03
CA TYR A 609 -34.75 4.39 -50.48
C TYR A 609 -33.59 3.55 -51.00
N TRP A 610 -33.80 2.86 -52.12
CA TRP A 610 -32.78 2.01 -52.72
C TRP A 610 -31.63 2.83 -53.30
N ILE A 611 -30.41 2.37 -53.02
CA ILE A 611 -29.18 2.95 -53.57
C ILE A 611 -28.59 1.97 -54.58
N SER A 612 -28.50 2.38 -55.84
CA SER A 612 -28.20 1.51 -56.99
C SER A 612 -26.88 0.72 -56.93
N ARG A 613 -25.93 1.16 -56.11
CA ARG A 613 -24.65 0.44 -55.90
C ARG A 613 -24.76 -0.79 -55.01
N TYR A 614 -25.92 -1.03 -54.38
CA TYR A 614 -26.15 -2.16 -53.49
C TYR A 614 -27.18 -3.14 -54.08
N PRO A 615 -27.08 -4.44 -53.77
CA PRO A 615 -28.11 -5.38 -54.16
C PRO A 615 -29.44 -5.00 -53.50
N LYS A 616 -30.53 -5.03 -54.29
CA LYS A 616 -31.88 -4.77 -53.79
C LYS A 616 -32.23 -5.73 -52.66
N GLY A 617 -32.81 -5.22 -51.58
CA GLY A 617 -33.17 -5.99 -50.39
C GLY A 617 -32.00 -6.35 -49.47
N ARG A 618 -30.75 -6.06 -49.83
CA ARG A 618 -29.53 -6.42 -49.06
C ARG A 618 -28.64 -5.22 -48.79
N GLU A 619 -29.16 -4.30 -47.98
CA GLU A 619 -28.48 -3.08 -47.55
C GLU A 619 -28.40 -3.01 -46.03
N ALA A 620 -27.34 -2.40 -45.50
CA ALA A 620 -27.25 -2.11 -44.08
C ALA A 620 -26.80 -0.66 -43.87
N THR A 621 -27.58 0.07 -43.10
CA THR A 621 -27.25 1.40 -42.59
C THR A 621 -26.53 1.28 -41.26
N VAL A 622 -25.72 2.29 -40.96
CA VAL A 622 -25.09 2.41 -39.64
C VAL A 622 -25.02 3.88 -39.26
N PHE A 623 -25.37 4.18 -38.01
CA PHE A 623 -25.38 5.54 -37.51
C PHE A 623 -25.10 5.58 -36.01
N MET A 624 -24.25 6.54 -35.62
CA MET A 624 -23.98 6.90 -34.23
C MET A 624 -24.18 8.40 -34.09
N ASP A 625 -24.74 8.86 -32.98
CA ASP A 625 -24.85 10.30 -32.72
C ASP A 625 -23.50 10.92 -32.31
N GLY A 626 -23.47 12.25 -32.19
CA GLY A 626 -22.27 12.98 -31.80
C GLY A 626 -21.78 12.68 -30.37
N ALA A 627 -22.61 12.08 -29.51
CA ALA A 627 -22.23 11.60 -28.19
C ALA A 627 -21.67 10.17 -28.20
N GLY A 628 -21.68 9.50 -29.37
CA GLY A 628 -21.21 8.14 -29.55
C GLY A 628 -22.25 7.07 -29.23
N ASN A 629 -23.53 7.42 -29.10
CA ASN A 629 -24.59 6.43 -28.92
C ASN A 629 -24.89 5.73 -30.24
N SER A 630 -24.97 4.40 -30.22
CA SER A 630 -25.32 3.59 -31.38
C SER A 630 -26.82 3.62 -31.64
N LEU A 631 -27.24 4.32 -32.69
CA LEU A 631 -28.66 4.45 -33.07
C LEU A 631 -29.07 3.44 -34.13
N ILE A 632 -28.19 3.16 -35.09
CA ILE A 632 -28.39 2.12 -36.10
C ILE A 632 -27.10 1.33 -36.25
N ASP A 633 -27.19 0.01 -36.15
CA ASP A 633 -26.05 -0.89 -36.17
C ASP A 633 -26.31 -2.09 -37.07
N ILE A 634 -25.22 -2.74 -37.47
CA ILE A 634 -25.24 -4.05 -38.09
C ILE A 634 -24.70 -5.06 -37.09
N LYS A 635 -25.49 -6.11 -36.85
CA LYS A 635 -25.15 -7.21 -35.97
C LYS A 635 -25.37 -8.54 -36.66
N PHE A 636 -24.45 -9.46 -36.45
CA PHE A 636 -24.61 -10.85 -36.88
C PHE A 636 -24.00 -11.80 -35.87
N THR A 637 -24.63 -12.95 -35.68
CA THR A 637 -24.17 -14.01 -34.78
C THR A 637 -23.46 -15.08 -35.59
N ASN A 638 -22.29 -15.52 -35.12
CA ASN A 638 -21.64 -16.73 -35.58
C ASN A 638 -22.38 -17.95 -35.01
N PRO A 639 -23.10 -18.74 -35.83
CA PRO A 639 -23.91 -19.85 -35.32
C PRO A 639 -23.08 -21.11 -35.03
N ASP A 640 -21.81 -21.14 -35.42
CA ASP A 640 -20.97 -22.35 -35.40
C ASP A 640 -20.13 -22.49 -34.13
N ASP A 641 -19.53 -23.68 -33.95
CA ASP A 641 -18.59 -24.03 -32.88
C ASP A 641 -17.13 -23.66 -33.20
N THR A 642 -16.90 -23.04 -34.37
CA THR A 642 -15.61 -22.51 -34.83
C THR A 642 -15.67 -20.99 -34.94
N GLY A 643 -14.52 -20.31 -34.86
CA GLY A 643 -14.43 -18.86 -34.96
C GLY A 643 -14.46 -18.35 -36.40
N VAL A 644 -14.72 -17.06 -36.56
CA VAL A 644 -14.68 -16.35 -37.84
C VAL A 644 -13.74 -15.15 -37.73
N ALA A 645 -12.83 -14.97 -38.69
CA ALA A 645 -11.98 -13.78 -38.77
C ALA A 645 -12.46 -12.86 -39.89
N ILE A 646 -12.53 -11.56 -39.59
CA ILE A 646 -12.91 -10.52 -40.55
C ILE A 646 -11.64 -9.91 -41.13
N GLN A 647 -11.41 -10.10 -42.42
CA GLN A 647 -10.37 -9.42 -43.17
C GLN A 647 -10.98 -8.28 -43.98
N THR A 648 -10.37 -7.10 -43.89
CA THR A 648 -10.75 -5.95 -44.71
C THR A 648 -9.64 -5.65 -45.70
N ILE A 649 -10.01 -5.42 -46.96
CA ILE A 649 -9.09 -5.09 -48.04
C ILE A 649 -9.64 -3.82 -48.68
N TRP A 650 -9.05 -2.69 -48.34
CA TRP A 650 -9.54 -1.38 -48.75
C TRP A 650 -8.58 -0.72 -49.75
N THR A 651 -9.15 0.06 -50.67
CA THR A 651 -8.45 0.98 -51.57
C THR A 651 -9.15 2.34 -51.51
N PRO A 652 -8.59 3.41 -52.10
CA PRO A 652 -9.28 4.70 -52.18
C PRO A 652 -10.65 4.67 -52.88
N SER A 653 -10.97 3.60 -53.62
CA SER A 653 -12.21 3.48 -54.40
C SER A 653 -13.05 2.23 -54.13
N SER A 654 -12.57 1.28 -53.33
CA SER A 654 -13.29 0.03 -53.03
C SER A 654 -12.97 -0.57 -51.65
N ILE A 655 -13.91 -1.37 -51.13
CA ILE A 655 -13.75 -2.17 -49.91
C ILE A 655 -14.22 -3.57 -50.22
N LYS A 656 -13.34 -4.55 -50.00
CA LYS A 656 -13.66 -5.97 -49.97
C LYS A 656 -13.57 -6.46 -48.53
N ILE A 657 -14.59 -7.18 -48.08
CA ILE A 657 -14.59 -7.84 -46.77
C ILE A 657 -14.63 -9.34 -47.03
N VAL A 658 -13.72 -10.06 -46.37
CA VAL A 658 -13.58 -11.51 -46.46
C VAL A 658 -13.74 -12.08 -45.05
N LEU A 659 -14.70 -12.98 -44.89
CA LEU A 659 -14.88 -13.76 -43.67
C LEU A 659 -14.17 -15.10 -43.85
N TRP A 660 -13.22 -15.35 -42.96
CA TRP A 660 -12.48 -16.61 -42.88
C TRP A 660 -13.02 -17.46 -41.74
N GLY A 661 -13.14 -18.77 -41.92
CA GLY A 661 -13.68 -19.69 -40.93
C GLY A 661 -13.54 -21.14 -41.37
N THR A 662 -14.47 -21.98 -40.92
CA THR A 662 -14.70 -23.34 -41.44
C THR A 662 -15.95 -23.35 -42.31
N LYS A 663 -15.87 -23.86 -43.54
CA LYS A 663 -17.01 -23.78 -44.48
C LYS A 663 -18.09 -24.82 -44.19
N ASN A 664 -19.04 -24.44 -43.34
CA ASN A 664 -20.19 -25.25 -42.94
C ASN A 664 -21.42 -25.08 -43.84
N TYR A 665 -21.53 -23.97 -44.56
CA TYR A 665 -22.72 -23.63 -45.33
C TYR A 665 -22.40 -23.32 -46.80
N ASP A 666 -23.30 -23.72 -47.68
CA ASP A 666 -23.41 -23.20 -49.04
C ASP A 666 -24.62 -22.25 -49.10
N VAL A 667 -24.38 -20.98 -49.41
CA VAL A 667 -25.41 -19.93 -49.39
C VAL A 667 -25.63 -19.37 -50.77
N THR A 668 -26.89 -19.38 -51.20
CA THR A 668 -27.34 -18.70 -52.43
C THR A 668 -28.41 -17.66 -52.10
N GLY A 669 -28.49 -16.62 -52.91
CA GLY A 669 -29.47 -15.54 -52.75
C GLY A 669 -30.20 -15.27 -54.06
N SER A 670 -31.48 -14.97 -53.98
CA SER A 670 -32.31 -14.55 -55.10
C SER A 670 -33.20 -13.39 -54.68
N THR A 671 -33.37 -12.40 -55.55
CA THR A 671 -34.23 -11.24 -55.30
C THR A 671 -35.39 -11.25 -56.28
N SER A 672 -36.60 -10.97 -55.81
CA SER A 672 -37.80 -10.89 -56.66
C SER A 672 -37.72 -9.75 -57.68
N ALA A 673 -38.64 -9.76 -58.65
CA ALA A 673 -38.97 -8.54 -59.38
C ALA A 673 -39.50 -7.46 -58.43
N GLU A 674 -39.39 -6.19 -58.82
CA GLU A 674 -39.98 -5.08 -58.07
C GLU A 674 -41.51 -5.14 -58.12
N PHE A 675 -42.16 -4.80 -57.02
CA PHE A 675 -43.62 -4.69 -56.91
C PHE A 675 -44.01 -3.53 -55.99
N ASN A 676 -45.30 -3.22 -55.87
CA ASN A 676 -45.81 -2.12 -55.03
C ASN A 676 -45.12 -0.78 -55.29
N HIS A 677 -45.00 -0.40 -56.57
CA HIS A 677 -44.37 0.84 -56.97
C HIS A 677 -45.11 2.07 -56.42
N THR A 678 -44.34 3.08 -56.02
CA THR A 678 -44.85 4.36 -55.52
C THR A 678 -44.14 5.51 -56.22
N GLU A 679 -44.91 6.51 -56.64
CA GLU A 679 -44.39 7.64 -57.40
C GLU A 679 -43.73 8.70 -56.49
N PRO A 680 -42.63 9.34 -56.95
CA PRO A 680 -41.94 10.37 -56.18
C PRO A 680 -42.79 11.61 -56.01
N GLN A 681 -42.84 12.11 -54.78
CA GLN A 681 -43.45 13.38 -54.46
C GLN A 681 -42.50 14.53 -54.80
N GLU A 682 -43.06 15.67 -55.20
CA GLU A 682 -42.29 16.88 -55.43
C GLU A 682 -42.00 17.59 -54.10
N ARG A 683 -40.75 18.01 -53.91
CA ARG A 683 -40.34 18.78 -52.75
C ARG A 683 -39.55 20.01 -53.19
N LYS A 684 -40.07 21.17 -52.81
CA LYS A 684 -39.43 22.46 -53.04
C LYS A 684 -38.41 22.73 -51.94
N VAL A 685 -37.23 23.17 -52.32
CA VAL A 685 -36.13 23.50 -51.40
C VAL A 685 -35.57 24.85 -51.81
N ASP A 686 -35.58 25.78 -50.86
CA ASP A 686 -35.19 27.20 -51.01
C ASP A 686 -33.80 27.49 -50.41
N LYS A 687 -32.97 26.45 -50.27
CA LYS A 687 -31.61 26.57 -49.72
C LYS A 687 -30.59 26.92 -50.81
N PRO A 688 -29.57 27.75 -50.50
CA PRO A 688 -28.53 28.16 -51.46
C PRO A 688 -27.74 26.99 -52.07
N ASP A 689 -27.65 25.86 -51.38
CA ASP A 689 -26.94 24.64 -51.78
C ASP A 689 -27.87 23.56 -52.37
N CYS A 690 -29.11 23.92 -52.71
CA CYS A 690 -30.06 22.99 -53.31
C CYS A 690 -29.55 22.41 -54.63
N GLN A 691 -29.62 21.08 -54.77
CA GLN A 691 -29.37 20.38 -56.01
C GLN A 691 -30.67 19.77 -56.55
N PRO A 692 -31.11 20.11 -57.78
CA PRO A 692 -32.33 19.56 -58.33
C PRO A 692 -32.16 18.06 -58.58
N SER A 693 -33.22 17.30 -58.34
CA SER A 693 -33.25 15.85 -58.53
C SER A 693 -34.56 15.44 -59.20
N PRO A 694 -34.54 14.57 -60.22
CA PRO A 694 -35.77 14.08 -60.84
C PRO A 694 -36.60 13.16 -59.92
N GLY A 695 -36.04 12.75 -58.78
CA GLY A 695 -36.63 11.74 -57.91
C GLY A 695 -36.52 10.33 -58.50
N ALA A 696 -36.97 9.35 -57.73
CA ALA A 696 -37.00 7.94 -58.13
C ALA A 696 -38.21 7.26 -57.50
N ARG A 697 -38.82 6.32 -58.24
CA ARG A 697 -39.96 5.55 -57.73
C ARG A 697 -39.52 4.64 -56.58
N GLY A 698 -40.37 4.56 -55.56
CA GLY A 698 -40.27 3.58 -54.50
C GLY A 698 -40.82 2.24 -55.00
N PHE A 699 -40.44 1.16 -54.34
CA PHE A 699 -40.86 -0.20 -54.68
C PHE A 699 -40.58 -1.15 -53.52
N SER A 700 -41.17 -2.34 -53.57
CA SER A 700 -40.86 -3.46 -52.70
C SER A 700 -40.14 -4.57 -53.46
N VAL A 701 -39.26 -5.29 -52.77
CA VAL A 701 -38.61 -6.52 -53.24
C VAL A 701 -38.58 -7.55 -52.11
N THR A 702 -38.60 -8.82 -52.46
CA THR A 702 -38.34 -9.92 -51.53
C THR A 702 -36.97 -10.51 -51.84
N ASP A 703 -36.06 -10.47 -50.88
CA ASP A 703 -34.79 -11.19 -50.91
C ASP A 703 -34.98 -12.56 -50.24
N THR A 704 -34.55 -13.62 -50.90
CA THR A 704 -34.62 -14.99 -50.40
C THR A 704 -33.22 -15.58 -50.34
N ARG A 705 -32.78 -15.89 -49.12
CA ARG A 705 -31.55 -16.60 -48.80
C ARG A 705 -31.81 -18.08 -48.65
N THR A 706 -31.14 -18.90 -49.44
CA THR A 706 -31.13 -20.36 -49.28
C THR A 706 -29.80 -20.79 -48.69
N ILE A 707 -29.85 -21.47 -47.53
CA ILE A 707 -28.68 -21.95 -46.80
C ILE A 707 -28.74 -23.47 -46.76
N THR A 708 -27.74 -24.12 -47.35
CA THR A 708 -27.56 -25.57 -47.27
C THR A 708 -26.42 -25.88 -46.31
N ASP A 709 -26.72 -26.61 -45.23
CA ASP A 709 -25.71 -27.09 -44.29
C ASP A 709 -24.95 -28.27 -44.90
N ARG A 710 -23.63 -28.12 -45.07
CA ARG A 710 -22.76 -29.12 -45.70
C ARG A 710 -22.53 -30.35 -44.83
N ARG A 711 -22.79 -30.25 -43.53
CA ARG A 711 -22.61 -31.34 -42.56
C ARG A 711 -23.82 -32.26 -42.54
N THR A 712 -25.02 -31.71 -42.69
CA THR A 712 -26.28 -32.46 -42.62
C THR A 712 -26.99 -32.65 -43.96
N GLY A 713 -26.64 -31.84 -44.97
CA GLY A 713 -27.35 -31.74 -46.25
C GLY A 713 -28.70 -31.00 -46.16
N GLN A 714 -29.10 -30.54 -44.98
CA GLN A 714 -30.37 -29.84 -44.80
C GLN A 714 -30.32 -28.44 -45.41
N THR A 715 -31.42 -28.05 -46.05
CA THR A 715 -31.56 -26.72 -46.65
C THR A 715 -32.68 -25.97 -45.96
N ARG A 716 -32.44 -24.69 -45.67
CA ARG A 716 -33.46 -23.75 -45.17
C ARG A 716 -33.49 -22.49 -46.01
N GLN A 717 -34.67 -21.88 -46.09
CA GLN A 717 -34.88 -20.62 -46.78
C GLN A 717 -35.31 -19.55 -45.78
N GLU A 718 -34.76 -18.36 -45.96
CA GLU A 718 -35.11 -17.17 -45.20
C GLU A 718 -35.45 -16.08 -46.21
N SER A 719 -36.69 -15.57 -46.15
CA SER A 719 -37.16 -14.54 -47.05
C SER A 719 -37.47 -13.27 -46.27
N ARG A 720 -37.08 -12.12 -46.84
CA ARG A 720 -37.37 -10.81 -46.26
C ARG A 720 -37.85 -9.85 -47.34
N THR A 721 -38.99 -9.24 -47.09
CA THR A 721 -39.53 -8.19 -47.95
C THR A 721 -39.07 -6.83 -47.44
N VAL A 722 -38.40 -6.08 -48.31
CA VAL A 722 -37.96 -4.71 -48.04
C VAL A 722 -38.82 -3.77 -48.86
N ARG A 723 -39.30 -2.70 -48.22
CA ARG A 723 -39.97 -1.59 -48.88
C ARG A 723 -38.99 -0.42 -48.97
N TYR A 724 -38.82 0.10 -50.16
CA TYR A 724 -38.10 1.33 -50.43
C TYR A 724 -39.10 2.44 -50.74
N ASP A 725 -38.98 3.53 -50.02
CA ASP A 725 -39.69 4.77 -50.25
C ASP A 725 -39.21 5.44 -51.55
N PRO A 726 -40.08 6.22 -52.22
CA PRO A 726 -39.67 6.98 -53.36
C PRO A 726 -38.72 8.11 -52.96
N GLN A 727 -37.74 8.42 -53.80
CA GLN A 727 -36.89 9.60 -53.64
C GLN A 727 -37.63 10.83 -54.14
N PHE A 728 -37.68 11.89 -53.34
CA PHE A 728 -38.33 13.14 -53.74
C PHE A 728 -37.76 13.70 -55.05
N LYS A 729 -38.64 14.25 -55.87
CA LYS A 729 -38.26 15.14 -56.96
C LYS A 729 -37.95 16.51 -56.34
N ILE A 730 -36.68 16.88 -56.30
CA ILE A 730 -36.23 18.14 -55.70
C ILE A 730 -36.30 19.26 -56.74
N VAL A 731 -37.09 20.28 -56.43
CA VAL A 731 -37.18 21.54 -57.18
C VAL A 731 -36.51 22.63 -56.35
N CYS A 732 -35.43 23.19 -56.87
CA CYS A 732 -34.73 24.29 -56.21
C CYS A 732 -35.41 25.61 -56.53
N GLU A 733 -35.89 26.29 -55.49
CA GLU A 733 -36.48 27.62 -55.60
C GLU A 733 -35.45 28.67 -55.19
N PRO A 734 -35.47 29.86 -55.81
CA PRO A 734 -34.61 30.96 -55.36
C PRO A 734 -34.98 31.34 -53.91
N PRO A 735 -33.98 31.64 -53.06
CA PRO A 735 -34.24 32.00 -51.68
C PRO A 735 -35.17 33.22 -51.62
N PRO A 736 -36.06 33.31 -50.62
CA PRO A 736 -36.95 34.45 -50.49
C PRO A 736 -36.14 35.75 -50.39
N PRO A 737 -36.61 36.87 -50.97
CA PRO A 737 -35.91 38.14 -50.88
C PRO A 737 -35.76 38.54 -49.40
N PRO A 738 -34.62 39.15 -48.99
CA PRO A 738 -34.44 39.58 -47.62
C PRO A 738 -35.58 40.54 -47.23
N PRO A 739 -36.09 40.48 -45.99
CA PRO A 739 -37.14 41.39 -45.55
C PRO A 739 -36.67 42.82 -45.79
N GLY A 740 -37.44 43.58 -46.58
CA GLY A 740 -37.10 44.96 -46.93
C GLY A 740 -36.92 45.81 -45.67
N GLY A 741 -35.78 46.50 -45.60
CA GLY A 741 -35.43 47.41 -44.50
C GLY A 741 -36.20 48.71 -44.49
#